data_AF-A0A1Q3P9Q5-F1
#
_entry.id   AF-A0A1Q3P9Q5-F1
#
_cell.length_a   1.000
_cell.length_b   1.000
_cell.length_c   1.000
_cell.angle_alpha   90.00
_cell.angle_beta   90.00
_cell.angle_gamma   90.00
#
_symmetry.space_group_name_H-M   'P 1'
#
loop_
_entity.id
_entity.type
_entity.pdbx_description
1 polymer ?
#
loop_
_entity_poly.entity_id
_entity_poly.type
_entity_poly.pdbx_seq_one_letter_code
_entity_poly.pdbx_strand_id
1 'polypeptide(L)'
;MKRIFATLSLLFIFSQNQAQTVHHFEEGLAVGPCHQYGREALYTDQLAYQLYKGTLKPQEGSILLTDPKAGEVKWKKVQADSTHRFRGDSFSNGYVYLTYESRKEQTAILTITGQDMIFLNGVPRGGDMYRYGWMHLPVVLKKGKNEIYARVARFGRFGGITANLTFPEKQISINTEDLTISDVVPGFKNDSLWTGIVISNMTKKALTGLQMKTTVAGKDIVTQLPAVPAMALRKVGVLINGSGVTGVGKNEVALTLLQNGKVTDESKIAIQSVEAGKQYSRTFVSDLDGSVQYYAVSPQIKGGQNEQPALFFSVHGAEVQAISQARAYKPKDWGVLVAPTNRRPRGFNWEDWGRMDALEVLDIAKKQFNPDPSRIYLTGHSMGGHGTWFLGATYPEKWAAIAPSAGYPTLAAYGSHDGVIPDSAGSPVEAMLLRASNPSNVLALTSNYKSLGVYIAHGDADRTVPVTYARQMRDILGKFHRDFSYYEHVGGEHWYGDISVDWPPIFNFFSWHYIPKDTTVTAIDFKTANPGVSSSMRWAGVQQQLNALKYSHIKLTSSKKDLQIEGTTDNVALLSLDLVAFAPGAKLKIVLDGKAPVDYEVKGNETIYLQNDGAWKLAAAPAATEKNPERSGTLKDAFRNRMVYVYATGGSAEERSWALEKATFDAESWYYRGNGAVDIVADKDFDPQQFKDRGVILYGNKNTNLAWDKLLKNCPVTVASGKIEVGGKQFAGNDLAAYFIYPRSDSKRASVTVISGTGKAGCQAANANQYFSGGSGFPDLMIFSADMLKNGIKEVKMSGFFGNDWSVDKGEFVGQ
;
A
#
# COMPACT_ATOMS: atom_id res chain seq x y z
N MET A 1 25.74 2.78 -82.87
CA MET A 1 26.00 3.99 -82.04
C MET A 1 25.77 3.61 -80.58
N LYS A 2 26.83 3.52 -79.76
CA LYS A 2 27.13 4.43 -78.62
C LYS A 2 25.96 4.47 -77.60
N ARG A 3 26.05 4.15 -76.30
CA ARG A 3 27.12 4.07 -75.27
C ARG A 3 26.47 3.43 -74.01
N ILE A 4 27.05 2.40 -73.37
CA ILE A 4 27.98 2.41 -72.20
C ILE A 4 27.31 2.48 -70.81
N PHE A 5 27.42 1.35 -70.08
CA PHE A 5 27.76 1.09 -68.67
C PHE A 5 27.12 1.88 -67.51
N ALA A 6 26.62 1.15 -66.50
CA ALA A 6 27.40 0.84 -65.29
C ALA A 6 26.61 -0.09 -64.34
N THR A 7 27.09 -1.31 -64.14
CA THR A 7 26.64 -2.26 -63.12
C THR A 7 27.39 -1.94 -61.82
N LEU A 8 26.70 -1.40 -60.81
CA LEU A 8 27.26 -1.21 -59.47
C LEU A 8 26.86 -2.40 -58.59
N SER A 9 27.86 -3.13 -58.12
CA SER A 9 27.72 -4.22 -57.14
C SER A 9 27.28 -3.66 -55.79
N LEU A 10 26.06 -3.97 -55.36
CA LEU A 10 25.60 -3.76 -53.98
C LEU A 10 25.91 -5.01 -53.15
N LEU A 11 26.94 -4.92 -52.32
CA LEU A 11 27.14 -5.78 -51.16
C LEU A 11 25.99 -5.52 -50.16
N PHE A 12 24.97 -6.37 -50.20
CA PHE A 12 24.01 -6.48 -49.10
C PHE A 12 24.71 -7.12 -47.90
N ILE A 13 25.14 -6.30 -46.94
CA ILE A 13 25.41 -6.76 -45.58
C ILE A 13 24.05 -7.13 -44.99
N PHE A 14 23.76 -8.43 -44.94
CA PHE A 14 22.66 -8.96 -44.12
C PHE A 14 23.00 -8.69 -42.65
N SER A 15 22.50 -7.58 -42.10
CA SER A 15 22.30 -7.47 -40.67
C SER A 15 21.23 -8.50 -40.28
N GLN A 16 21.65 -9.69 -39.85
CA GLN A 16 20.78 -10.62 -39.14
C GLN A 16 20.33 -9.92 -37.85
N ASN A 17 19.15 -9.32 -37.85
CA ASN A 17 18.39 -9.12 -36.62
C ASN A 17 18.11 -10.52 -36.06
N GLN A 18 18.97 -11.03 -35.18
CA GLN A 18 18.65 -12.24 -34.43
C GLN A 18 17.48 -11.89 -33.52
N ALA A 19 16.31 -12.46 -33.82
CA ALA A 19 15.12 -12.30 -33.01
C ALA A 19 15.42 -12.73 -31.56
N GLN A 20 14.98 -11.93 -30.60
CA GLN A 20 15.06 -12.27 -29.17
C GLN A 20 14.45 -13.66 -28.95
N THR A 21 15.25 -14.60 -28.45
CA THR A 21 14.76 -15.97 -28.23
C THR A 21 13.83 -15.98 -27.02
N VAL A 22 12.59 -16.40 -27.23
CA VAL A 22 11.58 -16.58 -26.18
C VAL A 22 11.34 -18.08 -26.00
N HIS A 23 11.42 -18.55 -24.76
CA HIS A 23 11.01 -19.89 -24.38
C HIS A 23 9.65 -19.80 -23.68
N HIS A 24 8.63 -20.33 -24.33
CA HIS A 24 7.30 -20.54 -23.74
C HIS A 24 7.29 -21.86 -22.99
N PHE A 25 6.80 -21.85 -21.75
CA PHE A 25 6.57 -23.09 -21.03
C PHE A 25 5.23 -23.68 -21.48
N GLU A 26 5.25 -24.89 -22.04
CA GLU A 26 4.05 -25.57 -22.56
C GLU A 26 3.53 -26.68 -21.64
N GLU A 27 4.38 -27.21 -20.77
CA GLU A 27 4.05 -28.31 -19.87
C GLU A 27 4.61 -28.06 -18.46
N GLY A 28 3.93 -28.59 -17.45
CA GLY A 28 4.35 -28.51 -16.05
C GLY A 28 3.57 -29.47 -15.16
N LEU A 29 3.78 -29.34 -13.85
CA LEU A 29 2.95 -29.98 -12.83
C LEU A 29 2.19 -28.90 -12.04
N ALA A 30 0.98 -29.20 -11.58
CA ALA A 30 0.24 -28.34 -10.66
C ALA A 30 -0.22 -29.11 -9.43
N VAL A 31 -0.34 -28.42 -8.30
CA VAL A 31 -0.80 -29.00 -7.03
C VAL A 31 -1.55 -27.96 -6.21
N GLY A 32 -2.67 -28.36 -5.62
CA GLY A 32 -3.49 -27.48 -4.79
C GLY A 32 -4.85 -28.08 -4.47
N PRO A 33 -5.55 -27.56 -3.43
CA PRO A 33 -5.13 -26.47 -2.55
C PRO A 33 -4.02 -26.91 -1.57
N CYS A 34 -3.03 -26.07 -1.31
CA CYS A 34 -1.93 -26.39 -0.37
C CYS A 34 -1.38 -25.20 0.42
N HIS A 35 -1.97 -24.02 0.26
CA HIS A 35 -1.64 -22.83 1.03
C HIS A 35 -2.90 -22.03 1.39
N GLN A 36 -2.77 -21.17 2.40
CA GLN A 36 -3.78 -20.21 2.80
C GLN A 36 -3.11 -18.91 3.17
N TYR A 37 -3.42 -17.89 2.38
CA TYR A 37 -3.01 -16.50 2.60
C TYR A 37 -4.26 -15.62 2.52
N GLY A 38 -4.26 -14.53 3.28
CA GLY A 38 -5.36 -13.57 3.35
C GLY A 38 -4.94 -12.23 3.92
N ARG A 39 -5.91 -11.41 4.32
CA ARG A 39 -5.72 -10.10 4.98
C ARG A 39 -5.37 -10.26 6.47
N GLU A 40 -4.37 -11.06 6.76
CA GLU A 40 -3.93 -11.40 8.11
C GLU A 40 -2.41 -11.60 8.15
N ALA A 41 -1.84 -11.46 9.34
CA ALA A 41 -0.45 -11.84 9.59
C ALA A 41 -0.21 -13.36 9.57
N LEU A 42 -1.27 -14.14 9.80
CA LEU A 42 -1.23 -15.60 9.79
C LEU A 42 -1.29 -16.13 8.35
N TYR A 43 -0.57 -17.23 8.09
CA TYR A 43 -0.68 -17.99 6.85
C TYR A 43 -0.24 -19.44 7.04
N THR A 44 -0.62 -20.29 6.09
CA THR A 44 -0.09 -21.66 5.93
C THR A 44 0.36 -21.89 4.50
N ASP A 45 1.43 -22.64 4.31
CA ASP A 45 1.93 -23.03 2.98
C ASP A 45 2.72 -24.34 3.09
N GLN A 46 2.04 -25.46 2.79
CA GLN A 46 2.61 -26.80 2.90
C GLN A 46 3.70 -27.05 1.87
N LEU A 47 3.60 -26.43 0.69
CA LEU A 47 4.61 -26.57 -0.35
C LEU A 47 5.88 -25.82 0.05
N ALA A 48 5.77 -24.57 0.49
CA ALA A 48 6.90 -23.79 0.97
C ALA A 48 7.56 -24.45 2.19
N TYR A 49 6.77 -25.01 3.11
CA TYR A 49 7.29 -25.79 4.24
C TYR A 49 8.19 -26.95 3.79
N GLN A 50 7.73 -27.77 2.84
CA GLN A 50 8.52 -28.89 2.29
C GLN A 50 9.72 -28.42 1.47
N LEU A 51 9.59 -27.31 0.73
CA LEU A 51 10.67 -26.69 -0.03
C LEU A 51 11.81 -26.26 0.91
N TYR A 52 11.47 -25.59 2.02
CA TYR A 52 12.44 -25.10 2.99
C TYR A 52 13.15 -26.23 3.75
N LYS A 53 12.44 -27.32 4.04
CA LYS A 53 13.02 -28.53 4.65
C LYS A 53 13.81 -29.39 3.64
N GLY A 54 13.76 -29.08 2.35
CA GLY A 54 14.44 -29.86 1.30
C GLY A 54 13.80 -31.23 1.04
N THR A 55 12.53 -31.41 1.40
CA THR A 55 11.80 -32.68 1.25
C THR A 55 10.87 -32.70 0.05
N LEU A 56 10.66 -31.56 -0.61
CA LEU A 56 9.77 -31.44 -1.75
C LEU A 56 10.30 -32.22 -2.96
N LYS A 57 9.48 -33.13 -3.50
CA LYS A 57 9.79 -33.92 -4.70
C LYS A 57 8.61 -33.89 -5.67
N PRO A 58 8.52 -32.89 -6.57
CA PRO A 58 7.43 -32.82 -7.54
C PRO A 58 7.51 -33.98 -8.52
N GLN A 59 6.50 -34.84 -8.50
CA GLN A 59 6.35 -35.96 -9.43
C GLN A 59 4.86 -36.18 -9.70
N GLU A 60 4.47 -36.38 -10.95
CA GLU A 60 3.07 -36.66 -11.29
C GLU A 60 2.50 -37.83 -10.47
N GLY A 61 1.29 -37.65 -9.95
CA GLY A 61 0.59 -38.64 -9.11
C GLY A 61 1.07 -38.72 -7.66
N SER A 62 2.24 -38.15 -7.32
CA SER A 62 2.72 -38.12 -5.94
C SER A 62 1.87 -37.20 -5.07
N ILE A 63 1.76 -37.56 -3.78
CA ILE A 63 0.97 -36.84 -2.79
C ILE A 63 1.85 -35.74 -2.19
N LEU A 64 1.38 -34.49 -2.23
CA LEU A 64 2.02 -33.38 -1.50
C LEU A 64 1.59 -33.38 -0.04
N LEU A 65 0.29 -33.48 0.22
CA LEU A 65 -0.28 -33.54 1.56
C LEU A 65 -1.60 -34.32 1.56
N THR A 66 -2.00 -34.80 2.74
CA THR A 66 -3.32 -35.36 2.98
C THR A 66 -4.11 -34.37 3.82
N ASP A 67 -5.10 -33.73 3.21
CA ASP A 67 -5.99 -32.79 3.89
C ASP A 67 -7.12 -33.56 4.58
N PRO A 68 -7.39 -33.33 5.88
CA PRO A 68 -8.45 -34.03 6.60
C PRO A 68 -9.86 -33.87 6.00
N LYS A 69 -10.12 -32.79 5.25
CA LYS A 69 -11.41 -32.47 4.63
C LYS A 69 -11.44 -32.75 3.13
N ALA A 70 -10.35 -32.46 2.43
CA ALA A 70 -10.25 -32.55 0.97
C ALA A 70 -9.57 -33.82 0.45
N GLY A 71 -9.01 -34.66 1.33
CA GLY A 71 -8.32 -35.90 0.97
C GLY A 71 -6.90 -35.68 0.45
N GLU A 72 -6.42 -36.57 -0.42
CA GLU A 72 -5.06 -36.52 -0.96
C GLU A 72 -4.91 -35.40 -2.00
N VAL A 73 -4.02 -34.43 -1.73
CA VAL A 73 -3.65 -33.38 -2.68
C VAL A 73 -2.44 -33.86 -3.48
N LYS A 74 -2.68 -34.17 -4.76
CA LYS A 74 -1.68 -34.77 -5.67
C LYS A 74 -1.17 -33.80 -6.71
N TRP A 75 0.08 -34.00 -7.13
CA TRP A 75 0.64 -33.37 -8.32
C TRP A 75 -0.01 -33.91 -9.58
N LYS A 76 -0.48 -33.02 -10.44
CA LYS A 76 -1.12 -33.33 -11.72
C LYS A 76 -0.35 -32.71 -12.86
N LYS A 77 -0.21 -33.43 -13.98
CA LYS A 77 0.31 -32.82 -15.21
C LYS A 77 -0.65 -31.73 -15.69
N VAL A 78 -0.07 -30.62 -16.15
CA VAL A 78 -0.81 -29.52 -16.77
C VAL A 78 -0.13 -29.13 -18.07
N GLN A 79 -0.95 -28.76 -19.05
CA GLN A 79 -0.51 -28.29 -20.36
C GLN A 79 -1.06 -26.89 -20.59
N ALA A 80 -0.27 -26.06 -21.23
CA ALA A 80 -0.70 -24.74 -21.65
C ALA A 80 -1.69 -24.85 -22.82
N ASP A 81 -2.66 -23.95 -22.87
CA ASP A 81 -3.56 -23.82 -24.02
C ASP A 81 -2.86 -23.14 -25.22
N SER A 82 -3.59 -22.92 -26.31
CA SER A 82 -3.07 -22.23 -27.51
C SER A 82 -2.63 -20.78 -27.28
N THR A 83 -2.86 -20.23 -26.08
CA THR A 83 -2.39 -18.91 -25.64
C THR A 83 -1.22 -19.00 -24.65
N HIS A 84 -0.57 -20.17 -24.56
CA HIS A 84 0.52 -20.47 -23.62
C HIS A 84 0.10 -20.32 -22.14
N ARG A 85 -1.18 -20.56 -21.84
CA ARG A 85 -1.74 -20.36 -20.50
C ARG A 85 -2.10 -21.68 -19.83
N PHE A 86 -1.60 -21.88 -18.62
CA PHE A 86 -1.97 -23.00 -17.77
C PHE A 86 -3.21 -22.66 -16.94
N ARG A 87 -4.16 -23.60 -16.88
CA ARG A 87 -5.37 -23.52 -16.03
C ARG A 87 -5.70 -24.89 -15.45
N GLY A 88 -6.49 -24.90 -14.38
CA GLY A 88 -7.01 -26.14 -13.82
C GLY A 88 -7.39 -26.02 -12.35
N ASP A 89 -8.04 -27.05 -11.82
CA ASP A 89 -8.57 -27.04 -10.45
C ASP A 89 -7.47 -26.90 -9.40
N SER A 90 -6.28 -27.44 -9.66
CA SER A 90 -5.10 -27.35 -8.78
C SER A 90 -4.56 -25.92 -8.58
N PHE A 91 -5.13 -24.91 -9.25
CA PHE A 91 -4.68 -23.52 -9.17
C PHE A 91 -5.45 -22.73 -8.11
N SER A 92 -6.52 -23.28 -7.54
CA SER A 92 -7.22 -22.64 -6.41
C SER A 92 -6.38 -22.81 -5.14
N ASN A 93 -5.66 -21.76 -4.73
CA ASN A 93 -4.70 -21.79 -3.62
C ASN A 93 -3.63 -22.89 -3.79
N GLY A 94 -3.04 -22.93 -4.99
CA GLY A 94 -2.05 -23.95 -5.36
C GLY A 94 -0.78 -23.36 -5.96
N TYR A 95 -0.01 -24.24 -6.59
CA TYR A 95 1.24 -23.94 -7.27
C TYR A 95 1.30 -24.58 -8.65
N VAL A 96 2.00 -23.90 -9.55
CA VAL A 96 2.48 -24.46 -10.81
C VAL A 96 3.99 -24.65 -10.71
N TYR A 97 4.45 -25.85 -11.04
CA TYR A 97 5.84 -26.24 -11.08
C TYR A 97 6.29 -26.38 -12.54
N LEU A 98 7.30 -25.59 -12.90
CA LEU A 98 7.90 -25.54 -14.23
C LEU A 98 9.39 -25.80 -14.12
N THR A 99 9.99 -26.34 -15.18
CA THR A 99 11.41 -26.64 -15.22
C THR A 99 12.05 -26.18 -16.51
N TYR A 100 13.27 -25.64 -16.43
CA TYR A 100 14.06 -25.25 -17.59
C TYR A 100 15.48 -25.81 -17.49
N GLU A 101 15.92 -26.54 -18.51
CA GLU A 101 17.27 -27.11 -18.60
C GLU A 101 18.22 -26.12 -19.28
N SER A 102 19.11 -25.49 -18.51
CA SER A 102 20.05 -24.51 -19.04
C SER A 102 21.42 -25.14 -19.31
N ARG A 103 21.93 -25.00 -20.54
CA ARG A 103 23.23 -25.56 -20.94
C ARG A 103 24.43 -24.95 -20.20
N LYS A 104 24.26 -23.74 -19.67
CA LYS A 104 25.28 -22.97 -18.94
C LYS A 104 24.62 -22.10 -17.86
N GLU A 105 25.42 -21.57 -16.94
CA GLU A 105 24.96 -20.43 -16.13
C GLU A 105 24.75 -19.23 -17.07
N GLN A 106 23.57 -18.61 -17.01
CA GLN A 106 23.25 -17.44 -17.83
C GLN A 106 22.13 -16.61 -17.19
N THR A 107 22.08 -15.33 -17.55
CA THR A 107 21.02 -14.42 -17.16
C THR A 107 19.84 -14.53 -18.12
N ALA A 108 18.63 -14.41 -17.61
CA ALA A 108 17.40 -14.34 -18.38
C ALA A 108 16.43 -13.35 -17.74
N ILE A 109 15.36 -13.03 -18.45
CA ILE A 109 14.19 -12.38 -17.89
C ILE A 109 13.09 -13.44 -17.76
N LEU A 110 12.61 -13.64 -16.54
CA LEU A 110 11.45 -14.48 -16.24
C LEU A 110 10.20 -13.60 -16.18
N THR A 111 9.25 -13.84 -17.08
CA THR A 111 7.94 -13.17 -17.06
C THR A 111 6.86 -14.20 -16.83
N ILE A 112 6.17 -14.10 -15.69
CA ILE A 112 5.00 -14.93 -15.36
C ILE A 112 3.86 -13.97 -15.02
N THR A 113 2.65 -14.25 -15.52
CA THR A 113 1.43 -13.49 -15.18
C THR A 113 0.43 -14.35 -14.43
N GLY A 114 -0.25 -13.80 -13.41
CA GLY A 114 -1.34 -14.45 -12.67
C GLY A 114 -0.95 -15.15 -11.37
N GLN A 115 0.32 -15.08 -10.98
CA GLN A 115 0.89 -15.64 -9.75
C GLN A 115 1.10 -14.57 -8.67
N ASP A 116 0.96 -14.94 -7.40
CA ASP A 116 1.21 -14.03 -6.26
C ASP A 116 2.70 -13.88 -5.95
N MET A 117 3.48 -14.94 -6.17
CA MET A 117 4.94 -14.96 -6.05
C MET A 117 5.54 -16.18 -6.75
N ILE A 118 6.86 -16.23 -6.85
CA ILE A 118 7.61 -17.33 -7.47
C ILE A 118 8.75 -17.79 -6.55
N PHE A 119 9.00 -19.08 -6.45
CA PHE A 119 10.33 -19.58 -6.05
C PHE A 119 11.10 -20.01 -7.29
N LEU A 120 12.23 -19.36 -7.58
CA LEU A 120 13.18 -19.82 -8.59
C LEU A 120 14.37 -20.47 -7.88
N ASN A 121 14.55 -21.77 -8.06
CA ASN A 121 15.60 -22.56 -7.38
C ASN A 121 15.60 -22.35 -5.85
N GLY A 122 14.41 -22.20 -5.25
CA GLY A 122 14.22 -21.93 -3.82
C GLY A 122 14.25 -20.46 -3.39
N VAL A 123 14.59 -19.53 -4.30
CA VAL A 123 14.68 -18.09 -3.99
C VAL A 123 13.32 -17.40 -4.27
N PRO A 124 12.72 -16.69 -3.30
CA PRO A 124 11.44 -16.01 -3.48
C PRO A 124 11.59 -14.77 -4.38
N ARG A 125 10.62 -14.56 -5.29
CA ARG A 125 10.54 -13.43 -6.23
C ARG A 125 9.10 -12.93 -6.36
N GLY A 126 8.95 -11.66 -6.74
CA GLY A 126 7.67 -10.96 -6.84
C GLY A 126 6.71 -11.59 -7.85
N GLY A 127 5.41 -11.40 -7.63
CA GLY A 127 4.34 -11.89 -8.51
C GLY A 127 3.63 -10.79 -9.31
N ASP A 128 2.94 -11.21 -10.37
CA ASP A 128 2.07 -10.38 -11.20
C ASP A 128 0.61 -10.85 -11.06
N MET A 129 0.06 -10.65 -9.87
CA MET A 129 -1.22 -11.24 -9.48
C MET A 129 -2.44 -10.67 -10.24
N TYR A 130 -2.31 -9.45 -10.77
CA TYR A 130 -3.34 -8.78 -11.58
C TYR A 130 -3.15 -8.97 -13.09
N ARG A 131 -2.10 -9.69 -13.52
CA ARG A 131 -1.80 -10.01 -14.93
C ARG A 131 -1.56 -8.78 -15.81
N TYR A 132 -0.89 -7.78 -15.28
CA TYR A 132 -0.54 -6.59 -16.05
C TYR A 132 0.60 -6.81 -17.05
N GLY A 133 1.41 -7.85 -16.85
CA GLY A 133 2.58 -8.15 -17.67
C GLY A 133 3.85 -7.45 -17.21
N TRP A 134 3.80 -6.62 -16.16
CA TRP A 134 4.88 -5.69 -15.79
C TRP A 134 6.07 -6.31 -15.04
N MET A 135 5.95 -7.57 -14.61
CA MET A 135 6.97 -8.24 -13.79
C MET A 135 7.96 -9.03 -14.66
N HIS A 136 8.91 -8.31 -15.25
CA HIS A 136 9.98 -8.88 -16.07
C HIS A 136 11.24 -9.14 -15.24
N LEU A 137 11.20 -10.16 -14.38
CA LEU A 137 12.22 -10.39 -13.36
C LEU A 137 13.57 -10.79 -13.98
N PRO A 138 14.65 -10.01 -13.78
CA PRO A 138 16.00 -10.48 -14.07
C PRO A 138 16.34 -11.66 -13.16
N VAL A 139 16.77 -12.76 -13.76
CA VAL A 139 17.08 -14.01 -13.05
C VAL A 139 18.41 -14.60 -13.52
N VAL A 140 19.07 -15.34 -12.63
CA VAL A 140 20.23 -16.17 -12.99
C VAL A 140 19.77 -17.62 -13.07
N LEU A 141 19.88 -18.21 -14.25
CA LEU A 141 19.68 -19.63 -14.47
C LEU A 141 21.00 -20.36 -14.22
N LYS A 142 20.97 -21.38 -13.37
CA LYS A 142 22.11 -22.27 -13.10
C LYS A 142 22.31 -23.20 -14.29
N LYS A 143 23.54 -23.65 -14.54
CA LYS A 143 23.77 -24.78 -15.44
C LYS A 143 23.01 -26.00 -14.91
N GLY A 144 22.29 -26.70 -15.78
CA GLY A 144 21.45 -27.82 -15.41
C GLY A 144 19.98 -27.44 -15.29
N LYS A 145 19.24 -28.26 -14.53
CA LYS A 145 17.83 -28.06 -14.22
C LYS A 145 17.61 -26.84 -13.34
N ASN A 146 16.72 -25.95 -13.78
CA ASN A 146 16.19 -24.84 -12.99
C ASN A 146 14.72 -25.10 -12.68
N GLU A 147 14.33 -24.87 -11.43
CA GLU A 147 13.00 -25.16 -10.91
C GLU A 147 12.26 -23.87 -10.57
N ILE A 148 11.02 -23.76 -11.04
CA ILE A 148 10.16 -22.59 -10.87
C ILE A 148 8.86 -23.04 -10.22
N TYR A 149 8.55 -22.50 -9.05
CA TYR A 149 7.28 -22.73 -8.35
C TYR A 149 6.49 -21.41 -8.33
N ALA A 150 5.46 -21.29 -9.15
CA ALA A 150 4.58 -20.12 -9.18
C ALA A 150 3.36 -20.34 -8.29
N ARG A 151 3.23 -19.55 -7.22
CA ARG A 151 2.09 -19.62 -6.29
C ARG A 151 0.89 -18.90 -6.88
N VAL A 152 -0.28 -19.52 -6.84
CA VAL A 152 -1.52 -18.95 -7.41
C VAL A 152 -2.60 -18.82 -6.34
N ALA A 153 -3.26 -17.67 -6.29
CA ALA A 153 -4.40 -17.37 -5.41
C ALA A 153 -5.66 -18.19 -5.76
N ARG A 154 -6.70 -18.06 -4.93
CA ARG A 154 -8.02 -18.70 -5.10
C ARG A 154 -8.61 -18.54 -6.51
N PHE A 155 -8.51 -17.35 -7.11
CA PHE A 155 -9.05 -17.08 -8.45
C PHE A 155 -8.14 -17.57 -9.61
N GLY A 156 -7.03 -18.23 -9.27
CA GLY A 156 -6.10 -18.87 -10.18
C GLY A 156 -6.72 -19.88 -11.12
N ARG A 157 -7.71 -20.66 -10.63
CA ARG A 157 -8.40 -21.71 -11.38
C ARG A 157 -8.90 -21.27 -12.76
N PHE A 158 -9.55 -20.12 -12.82
CA PHE A 158 -10.18 -19.63 -14.06
C PHE A 158 -9.24 -18.78 -14.89
N GLY A 159 -8.49 -17.92 -14.21
CA GLY A 159 -7.67 -16.96 -14.93
C GLY A 159 -6.29 -17.49 -15.35
N GLY A 160 -5.80 -18.55 -14.71
CA GLY A 160 -4.55 -19.23 -15.06
C GLY A 160 -3.29 -18.37 -14.92
N ILE A 161 -2.17 -18.96 -15.36
CA ILE A 161 -0.89 -18.28 -15.52
C ILE A 161 -0.30 -18.47 -16.91
N THR A 162 0.47 -17.49 -17.38
CA THR A 162 1.42 -17.66 -18.50
C THR A 162 2.83 -17.56 -17.94
N ALA A 163 3.80 -18.24 -18.53
CA ALA A 163 5.19 -18.22 -18.08
C ALA A 163 6.14 -18.30 -19.27
N ASN A 164 7.13 -17.40 -19.32
CA ASN A 164 8.13 -17.34 -20.38
C ASN A 164 9.51 -16.94 -19.85
N LEU A 165 10.57 -17.43 -20.52
CA LEU A 165 11.93 -16.92 -20.37
C LEU A 165 12.35 -16.19 -21.65
N THR A 166 12.95 -15.01 -21.50
CA THR A 166 13.60 -14.30 -22.61
C THR A 166 15.07 -14.07 -22.33
N PHE A 167 15.87 -14.01 -23.38
CA PHE A 167 17.33 -13.86 -23.31
C PHE A 167 17.78 -12.60 -24.07
N PRO A 168 17.57 -11.39 -23.49
CA PRO A 168 18.00 -10.14 -24.11
C PRO A 168 19.53 -10.07 -24.28
N GLU A 169 19.99 -9.48 -25.38
CA GLU A 169 21.41 -9.16 -25.59
C GLU A 169 21.86 -8.01 -24.69
N LYS A 170 21.01 -6.99 -24.54
CA LYS A 170 21.27 -5.85 -23.65
C LYS A 170 21.06 -6.26 -22.21
N GLN A 171 22.08 -6.07 -21.37
CA GLN A 171 22.00 -6.33 -19.93
C GLN A 171 21.39 -5.19 -19.12
N ILE A 172 21.27 -4.00 -19.72
CA ILE A 172 20.64 -2.82 -19.13
C ILE A 172 19.59 -2.35 -20.12
N SER A 173 18.36 -2.15 -19.67
CA SER A 173 17.28 -1.69 -20.55
C SER A 173 16.25 -0.81 -19.88
N ILE A 174 15.65 0.06 -20.68
CA ILE A 174 14.47 0.85 -20.35
C ILE A 174 13.23 0.01 -20.67
N ASN A 175 12.38 -0.22 -19.67
CA ASN A 175 11.07 -0.83 -19.85
C ASN A 175 9.97 0.24 -19.73
N THR A 176 9.15 0.32 -20.78
CA THR A 176 8.10 1.33 -20.95
C THR A 176 6.69 0.77 -20.84
N GLU A 177 6.52 -0.48 -20.36
CA GLU A 177 5.20 -1.11 -20.21
C GLU A 177 4.44 -0.60 -18.98
N ASP A 178 5.17 -0.21 -17.93
CA ASP A 178 4.61 0.32 -16.68
C ASP A 178 4.97 1.80 -16.46
N LEU A 179 4.33 2.69 -17.23
CA LEU A 179 4.54 4.13 -17.11
C LEU A 179 3.63 4.77 -16.06
N THR A 180 4.18 5.74 -15.32
CA THR A 180 3.39 6.71 -14.55
C THR A 180 3.64 8.08 -15.14
N ILE A 181 2.71 8.59 -15.94
CA ILE A 181 2.95 9.76 -16.82
C ILE A 181 1.90 10.86 -16.60
N SER A 182 2.32 12.11 -16.75
CA SER A 182 1.46 13.29 -16.72
C SER A 182 1.01 13.67 -18.14
N ASP A 183 -0.10 14.39 -18.24
CA ASP A 183 -0.44 15.11 -19.47
C ASP A 183 0.27 16.47 -19.52
N VAL A 184 0.49 16.99 -20.73
CA VAL A 184 0.78 18.41 -21.00
C VAL A 184 -0.54 19.15 -21.02
N VAL A 185 -0.71 20.10 -20.10
CA VAL A 185 -1.98 20.82 -19.90
C VAL A 185 -1.79 22.30 -20.23
N PRO A 186 -2.51 22.86 -21.22
CA PRO A 186 -2.43 24.28 -21.54
C PRO A 186 -2.71 25.17 -20.32
N GLY A 187 -1.94 26.25 -20.15
CA GLY A 187 -2.07 27.17 -19.00
C GLY A 187 -1.38 26.70 -17.72
N PHE A 188 -0.88 25.46 -17.67
CA PHE A 188 -0.09 24.96 -16.54
C PHE A 188 1.41 25.02 -16.84
N LYS A 189 2.21 24.96 -15.77
CA LYS A 189 3.66 24.74 -15.89
C LYS A 189 3.93 23.30 -16.36
N ASN A 190 4.49 23.18 -17.56
CA ASN A 190 4.80 21.91 -18.24
C ASN A 190 6.30 21.68 -18.49
N ASP A 191 7.17 22.48 -17.86
CA ASP A 191 8.63 22.38 -18.04
C ASP A 191 9.29 21.27 -17.21
N SER A 192 8.56 20.71 -16.23
CA SER A 192 9.06 19.77 -15.23
C SER A 192 7.99 18.73 -14.91
N LEU A 193 7.68 17.84 -15.86
CA LEU A 193 6.69 16.78 -15.70
C LEU A 193 7.36 15.49 -15.23
N TRP A 194 7.08 15.06 -14.01
CA TRP A 194 7.58 13.79 -13.49
C TRP A 194 6.97 12.62 -14.26
N THR A 195 7.80 11.63 -14.58
CA THR A 195 7.39 10.38 -15.23
C THR A 195 8.09 9.21 -14.57
N GLY A 196 7.34 8.20 -14.13
CA GLY A 196 7.87 6.94 -13.61
C GLY A 196 8.17 5.97 -14.75
N ILE A 197 9.41 5.47 -14.83
CA ILE A 197 9.90 4.54 -15.86
C ILE A 197 10.66 3.40 -15.19
N VAL A 198 10.61 2.19 -15.75
CA VAL A 198 11.29 1.03 -15.18
C VAL A 198 12.64 0.83 -15.85
N ILE A 199 13.69 0.65 -15.04
CA ILE A 199 15.02 0.25 -15.50
C ILE A 199 15.25 -1.19 -15.07
N SER A 200 15.69 -2.02 -16.01
CA SER A 200 16.10 -3.40 -15.78
C SER A 200 17.62 -3.49 -15.72
N ASN A 201 18.14 -4.11 -14.65
CA ASN A 201 19.55 -4.40 -14.50
C ASN A 201 19.77 -5.92 -14.43
N MET A 202 20.27 -6.51 -15.51
CA MET A 202 20.65 -7.91 -15.60
C MET A 202 22.15 -8.13 -15.31
N THR A 203 22.87 -7.12 -14.86
CA THR A 203 24.30 -7.25 -14.51
C THR A 203 24.47 -7.77 -13.09
N LYS A 204 25.66 -8.32 -12.79
CA LYS A 204 26.05 -8.80 -11.45
C LYS A 204 26.42 -7.66 -10.48
N LYS A 205 26.27 -6.39 -10.86
CA LYS A 205 26.62 -5.22 -10.05
C LYS A 205 25.46 -4.22 -10.03
N ALA A 206 25.36 -3.44 -8.96
CA ALA A 206 24.44 -2.31 -8.95
C ALA A 206 24.87 -1.27 -9.98
N LEU A 207 23.91 -0.66 -10.66
CA LEU A 207 24.16 0.47 -11.55
C LEU A 207 24.15 1.76 -10.74
N THR A 208 25.22 2.52 -10.81
CA THR A 208 25.38 3.85 -10.19
C THR A 208 25.80 4.87 -11.23
N GLY A 209 25.65 6.17 -10.92
CA GLY A 209 25.99 7.25 -11.85
C GLY A 209 25.08 7.29 -13.09
N LEU A 210 23.81 6.88 -12.89
CA LEU A 210 22.81 6.81 -13.94
C LEU A 210 22.15 8.17 -14.18
N GLN A 211 21.88 8.46 -15.45
CA GLN A 211 21.16 9.65 -15.91
C GLN A 211 20.13 9.26 -16.96
N MET A 212 18.97 9.91 -16.95
CA MET A 212 18.02 9.87 -18.08
C MET A 212 18.02 11.22 -18.77
N LYS A 213 18.35 11.25 -20.05
CA LYS A 213 18.05 12.38 -20.93
C LYS A 213 16.68 12.15 -21.57
N THR A 214 15.76 13.09 -21.45
CA THR A 214 14.50 13.09 -22.18
C THR A 214 14.45 14.25 -23.17
N THR A 215 13.89 13.99 -24.35
CA THR A 215 13.77 14.98 -25.43
C THR A 215 12.35 14.97 -25.99
N VAL A 216 11.68 16.13 -26.01
CA VAL A 216 10.37 16.30 -26.65
C VAL A 216 10.24 17.72 -27.22
N ALA A 217 9.72 17.85 -28.45
CA ALA A 217 9.53 19.14 -29.12
C ALA A 217 10.76 20.08 -29.05
N GLY A 218 11.97 19.52 -29.24
CA GLY A 218 13.23 20.26 -29.19
C GLY A 218 13.68 20.72 -27.79
N LYS A 219 13.03 20.25 -26.72
CA LYS A 219 13.41 20.50 -25.33
C LYS A 219 14.05 19.27 -24.72
N ASP A 220 15.23 19.47 -24.15
CA ASP A 220 16.00 18.45 -23.45
C ASP A 220 15.99 18.69 -21.94
N ILE A 221 15.96 17.62 -21.16
CA ILE A 221 16.25 17.64 -19.72
C ILE A 221 17.00 16.37 -19.31
N VAL A 222 17.96 16.51 -18.40
CA VAL A 222 18.74 15.37 -17.86
C VAL A 222 18.41 15.22 -16.38
N THR A 223 17.97 14.03 -15.98
CA THR A 223 17.62 13.68 -14.60
C THR A 223 18.63 12.69 -14.04
N GLN A 224 19.17 12.94 -12.84
CA GLN A 224 19.97 11.94 -12.11
C GLN A 224 19.07 10.84 -11.56
N LEU A 225 19.48 9.58 -11.71
CA LEU A 225 18.69 8.44 -11.27
C LEU A 225 19.31 7.78 -10.03
N PRO A 226 18.49 7.22 -9.14
CA PRO A 226 19.01 6.41 -8.03
C PRO A 226 19.68 5.13 -8.55
N ALA A 227 20.44 4.48 -7.67
CA ALA A 227 21.08 3.22 -8.02
C ALA A 227 20.05 2.12 -8.32
N VAL A 228 20.32 1.28 -9.32
CA VAL A 228 19.49 0.10 -9.63
C VAL A 228 20.24 -1.14 -9.14
N PRO A 229 19.71 -1.89 -8.17
CA PRO A 229 20.37 -3.08 -7.64
C PRO A 229 20.71 -4.11 -8.73
N ALA A 230 21.72 -4.96 -8.47
CA ALA A 230 22.07 -6.06 -9.36
C ALA A 230 20.88 -7.02 -9.53
N MET A 231 20.69 -7.56 -10.74
CA MET A 231 19.63 -8.55 -11.04
C MET A 231 18.22 -8.12 -10.59
N ALA A 232 17.91 -6.83 -10.73
CA ALA A 232 16.65 -6.26 -10.24
C ALA A 232 16.01 -5.30 -11.25
N LEU A 233 14.72 -5.07 -11.05
CA LEU A 233 13.96 -3.98 -11.65
C LEU A 233 13.89 -2.82 -10.66
N ARG A 234 13.91 -1.58 -11.15
CA ARG A 234 13.59 -0.41 -10.34
C ARG A 234 12.80 0.61 -11.15
N LYS A 235 11.64 1.03 -10.65
CA LYS A 235 10.93 2.20 -11.17
C LYS A 235 11.63 3.46 -10.67
N VAL A 236 11.93 4.38 -11.57
CA VAL A 236 12.65 5.63 -11.30
C VAL A 236 11.87 6.82 -11.83
N GLY A 237 11.95 7.95 -11.15
CA GLY A 237 11.38 9.21 -11.61
C GLY A 237 12.33 9.91 -12.58
N VAL A 238 11.80 10.33 -13.72
CA VAL A 238 12.48 11.17 -14.71
C VAL A 238 11.66 12.42 -14.98
N LEU A 239 12.31 13.52 -15.37
CA LEU A 239 11.61 14.72 -15.78
C LEU A 239 11.46 14.78 -17.30
N ILE A 240 10.36 15.36 -17.76
CA ILE A 240 10.09 15.68 -19.17
C ILE A 240 9.76 17.17 -19.25
N ASN A 241 10.42 17.88 -20.15
CA ASN A 241 10.12 19.28 -20.46
C ASN A 241 9.13 19.37 -21.62
N GLY A 242 7.84 19.31 -21.31
CA GLY A 242 6.76 19.44 -22.28
C GLY A 242 6.44 20.88 -22.71
N SER A 243 7.23 21.90 -22.30
CA SER A 243 6.89 23.31 -22.58
C SER A 243 6.98 23.69 -24.06
N GLY A 244 7.65 22.88 -24.89
CA GLY A 244 7.72 23.06 -26.34
C GLY A 244 6.54 22.44 -27.10
N VAL A 245 5.67 21.68 -26.43
CA VAL A 245 4.53 21.01 -27.04
C VAL A 245 3.38 22.01 -27.22
N THR A 246 2.98 22.23 -28.48
CA THR A 246 1.95 23.24 -28.83
C THR A 246 0.66 22.64 -29.41
N GLY A 247 0.69 21.39 -29.90
CA GLY A 247 -0.48 20.70 -30.44
C GLY A 247 -1.17 19.79 -29.42
N VAL A 248 -2.48 19.57 -29.61
CA VAL A 248 -3.26 18.54 -28.88
C VAL A 248 -2.95 17.17 -29.50
N GLY A 249 -2.81 16.15 -28.66
CA GLY A 249 -2.54 14.78 -29.11
C GLY A 249 -1.31 14.15 -28.47
N LYS A 250 -0.90 12.99 -28.99
CA LYS A 250 0.28 12.28 -28.52
C LYS A 250 1.55 12.92 -29.09
N ASN A 251 2.52 13.16 -28.24
CA ASN A 251 3.82 13.69 -28.59
C ASN A 251 4.89 12.68 -28.20
N GLU A 252 5.78 12.33 -29.13
CA GLU A 252 6.86 11.39 -28.87
C GLU A 252 7.91 12.01 -27.96
N VAL A 253 8.34 11.26 -26.95
CA VAL A 253 9.44 11.61 -26.06
C VAL A 253 10.54 10.59 -26.28
N ALA A 254 11.70 11.05 -26.73
CA ALA A 254 12.91 10.24 -26.80
C ALA A 254 13.51 10.09 -25.39
N LEU A 255 13.92 8.88 -25.05
CA LEU A 255 14.56 8.52 -23.79
C LEU A 255 15.97 7.98 -24.09
N THR A 256 16.99 8.57 -23.48
CA THR A 256 18.37 8.09 -23.57
C THR A 256 18.89 7.86 -22.16
N LEU A 257 19.12 6.59 -21.80
CA LEU A 257 19.71 6.19 -20.53
C LEU A 257 21.23 6.24 -20.65
N LEU A 258 21.87 6.95 -19.73
CA LEU A 258 23.32 7.06 -19.64
C LEU A 258 23.83 6.51 -18.31
N GLN A 259 25.01 5.89 -18.36
CA GLN A 259 25.81 5.55 -17.19
C GLN A 259 27.17 6.22 -17.30
N ASN A 260 27.51 7.09 -16.33
CA ASN A 260 28.76 7.86 -16.33
C ASN A 260 29.02 8.58 -17.68
N GLY A 261 27.95 9.15 -18.26
CA GLY A 261 27.99 9.89 -19.53
C GLY A 261 27.98 9.05 -20.80
N LYS A 262 27.98 7.71 -20.71
CA LYS A 262 27.89 6.82 -21.87
C LYS A 262 26.47 6.29 -22.04
N VAL A 263 25.95 6.33 -23.26
CA VAL A 263 24.62 5.76 -23.57
C VAL A 263 24.65 4.25 -23.35
N THR A 264 23.71 3.75 -22.54
CA THR A 264 23.54 2.32 -22.27
C THR A 264 22.29 1.76 -22.95
N ASP A 265 21.22 2.56 -23.06
CA ASP A 265 20.01 2.16 -23.76
C ASP A 265 19.21 3.38 -24.23
N GLU A 266 18.33 3.17 -25.20
CA GLU A 266 17.45 4.19 -25.77
C GLU A 266 16.06 3.62 -26.01
N SER A 267 15.03 4.43 -25.78
CA SER A 267 13.64 4.05 -25.99
C SER A 267 12.79 5.28 -26.28
N LYS A 268 11.50 5.07 -26.53
CA LYS A 268 10.53 6.13 -26.82
C LYS A 268 9.23 5.88 -26.05
N ILE A 269 8.63 6.96 -25.59
CA ILE A 269 7.28 6.95 -25.00
C ILE A 269 6.45 8.05 -25.65
N ALA A 270 5.15 8.08 -25.36
CA ALA A 270 4.26 9.15 -25.80
C ALA A 270 3.70 9.90 -24.59
N ILE A 271 3.82 11.23 -24.60
CA ILE A 271 3.14 12.11 -23.66
C ILE A 271 1.91 12.74 -24.32
N GLN A 272 0.78 12.74 -23.64
CA GLN A 272 -0.45 13.31 -24.16
C GLN A 272 -0.51 14.81 -23.86
N SER A 273 -0.85 15.62 -24.86
CA SER A 273 -1.23 17.02 -24.72
C SER A 273 -2.73 17.14 -24.85
N VAL A 274 -3.39 17.76 -23.87
CA VAL A 274 -4.86 17.86 -23.82
C VAL A 274 -5.35 19.22 -24.30
N GLU A 275 -6.59 19.26 -24.78
CA GLU A 275 -7.27 20.52 -25.05
C GLU A 275 -7.61 21.24 -23.72
N ALA A 276 -7.60 22.58 -23.75
CA ALA A 276 -7.96 23.38 -22.57
C ALA A 276 -9.37 23.03 -22.05
N GLY A 277 -9.51 22.89 -20.73
CA GLY A 277 -10.78 22.55 -20.08
C GLY A 277 -11.19 21.07 -20.16
N LYS A 278 -10.43 20.21 -20.82
CA LYS A 278 -10.65 18.75 -20.79
C LYS A 278 -10.02 18.09 -19.56
N GLN A 279 -10.51 16.89 -19.24
CA GLN A 279 -9.95 16.06 -18.18
C GLN A 279 -8.50 15.68 -18.48
N TYR A 280 -7.66 15.73 -17.45
CA TYR A 280 -6.22 15.49 -17.57
C TYR A 280 -5.65 14.75 -16.37
N SER A 281 -4.46 14.19 -16.53
CA SER A 281 -3.64 13.58 -15.47
C SER A 281 -2.44 14.45 -15.12
N ARG A 282 -2.07 14.49 -13.84
CA ARG A 282 -0.83 15.11 -13.35
C ARG A 282 -0.09 14.14 -12.45
N THR A 283 1.23 14.27 -12.42
CA THR A 283 2.11 13.48 -11.56
C THR A 283 2.66 14.31 -10.41
N PHE A 284 3.07 13.62 -9.36
CA PHE A 284 3.78 14.15 -8.19
C PHE A 284 4.75 13.10 -7.65
N VAL A 285 5.67 13.51 -6.79
CA VAL A 285 6.57 12.61 -6.06
C VAL A 285 5.97 12.39 -4.67
N SER A 286 5.63 11.15 -4.32
CA SER A 286 5.02 10.81 -3.04
C SER A 286 6.05 10.92 -1.90
N ASP A 287 5.66 11.51 -0.77
CA ASP A 287 6.49 11.59 0.43
C ASP A 287 6.58 10.25 1.17
N LEU A 288 5.74 9.28 0.82
CA LEU A 288 5.72 7.96 1.43
C LEU A 288 6.94 7.11 1.06
N ASP A 289 7.36 7.14 -0.21
CA ASP A 289 8.47 6.31 -0.72
C ASP A 289 9.34 7.01 -1.78
N GLY A 290 9.03 8.25 -2.16
CA GLY A 290 9.78 9.00 -3.19
C GLY A 290 9.49 8.54 -4.63
N SER A 291 8.50 7.67 -4.84
CA SER A 291 8.08 7.25 -6.17
C SER A 291 7.19 8.30 -6.85
N VAL A 292 7.15 8.27 -8.18
CA VAL A 292 6.22 9.10 -8.97
C VAL A 292 4.83 8.47 -8.92
N GLN A 293 3.86 9.22 -8.42
CA GLN A 293 2.44 8.88 -8.42
C GLN A 293 1.65 9.89 -9.26
N TYR A 294 0.37 9.66 -9.48
CA TYR A 294 -0.47 10.51 -10.33
C TYR A 294 -1.89 10.66 -9.78
N TYR A 295 -2.56 11.71 -10.23
CA TYR A 295 -3.98 11.94 -10.03
C TYR A 295 -4.58 12.52 -11.31
N ALA A 296 -5.90 12.53 -11.41
CA ALA A 296 -6.60 13.11 -12.54
C ALA A 296 -7.61 14.17 -12.09
N VAL A 297 -7.99 15.03 -13.03
CA VAL A 297 -8.84 16.20 -12.77
C VAL A 297 -9.94 16.26 -13.81
N SER A 298 -11.18 16.51 -13.38
CA SER A 298 -12.24 17.06 -14.23
C SER A 298 -12.35 18.55 -13.91
N PRO A 299 -11.90 19.44 -14.82
CA PRO A 299 -11.87 20.87 -14.56
C PRO A 299 -13.27 21.44 -14.31
N GLN A 300 -13.33 22.58 -13.62
CA GLN A 300 -14.53 23.41 -13.58
C GLN A 300 -14.75 24.05 -14.97
N ILE A 301 -16.01 24.16 -15.43
CA ILE A 301 -16.35 24.71 -16.75
C ILE A 301 -15.86 26.16 -16.87
N LYS A 302 -16.18 27.01 -15.89
CA LYS A 302 -15.65 28.37 -15.69
C LYS A 302 -15.85 28.76 -14.22
N GLY A 303 -14.82 29.26 -13.55
CA GLY A 303 -14.95 29.86 -12.21
C GLY A 303 -15.41 31.31 -12.30
N GLY A 304 -16.34 31.73 -11.43
CA GLY A 304 -16.60 33.15 -11.22
C GLY A 304 -15.34 33.83 -10.67
N GLN A 305 -15.03 35.06 -11.10
CA GLN A 305 -13.76 35.73 -10.75
C GLN A 305 -13.55 35.92 -9.23
N ASN A 306 -14.60 35.81 -8.42
CA ASN A 306 -14.57 36.07 -6.97
C ASN A 306 -15.10 34.93 -6.09
N GLU A 307 -15.41 33.75 -6.64
CA GLU A 307 -15.93 32.62 -5.84
C GLU A 307 -14.92 31.47 -5.80
N GLN A 308 -14.55 31.04 -4.59
CA GLN A 308 -13.76 29.83 -4.42
C GLN A 308 -14.59 28.61 -4.89
N PRO A 309 -14.01 27.66 -5.65
CA PRO A 309 -14.74 26.50 -6.13
C PRO A 309 -15.00 25.50 -4.99
N ALA A 310 -16.01 24.66 -5.14
CA ALA A 310 -16.06 23.42 -4.37
C ALA A 310 -15.02 22.40 -4.86
N LEU A 311 -14.67 21.45 -4.01
CA LEU A 311 -13.85 20.30 -4.37
C LEU A 311 -14.65 19.00 -4.27
N PHE A 312 -14.83 18.31 -5.39
CA PHE A 312 -15.35 16.94 -5.44
C PHE A 312 -14.18 15.97 -5.47
N PHE A 313 -13.93 15.28 -4.36
CA PHE A 313 -12.88 14.29 -4.26
C PHE A 313 -13.45 12.90 -4.57
N SER A 314 -13.04 12.32 -5.70
CA SER A 314 -13.63 11.08 -6.22
C SER A 314 -12.64 9.92 -6.24
N VAL A 315 -12.79 8.97 -5.31
CA VAL A 315 -11.96 7.77 -5.23
C VAL A 315 -12.48 6.68 -6.17
N HIS A 316 -11.59 6.04 -6.93
CA HIS A 316 -11.93 5.13 -8.03
C HIS A 316 -12.22 3.67 -7.60
N GLY A 317 -12.95 2.96 -8.46
CA GLY A 317 -13.22 1.52 -8.35
C GLY A 317 -12.00 0.63 -8.64
N ALA A 318 -12.11 -0.67 -8.40
CA ALA A 318 -11.04 -1.63 -8.69
C ALA A 318 -10.80 -1.73 -10.21
N GLU A 319 -9.53 -1.79 -10.64
CA GLU A 319 -9.10 -1.76 -12.06
C GLU A 319 -9.41 -0.46 -12.81
N VAL A 320 -9.91 0.58 -12.12
CA VAL A 320 -10.18 1.88 -12.72
C VAL A 320 -8.95 2.76 -12.57
N GLN A 321 -8.50 3.35 -13.68
CA GLN A 321 -7.45 4.38 -13.68
C GLN A 321 -8.01 5.72 -13.22
N ALA A 322 -7.23 6.56 -12.53
CA ALA A 322 -7.67 7.87 -12.08
C ALA A 322 -8.26 8.73 -13.22
N ILE A 323 -7.64 8.70 -14.41
CA ILE A 323 -8.14 9.44 -15.58
C ILE A 323 -9.48 8.91 -16.10
N SER A 324 -9.71 7.60 -16.01
CA SER A 324 -11.00 7.00 -16.37
C SER A 324 -12.08 7.42 -15.37
N GLN A 325 -11.74 7.49 -14.08
CA GLN A 325 -12.63 8.03 -13.05
C GLN A 325 -12.99 9.49 -13.36
N ALA A 326 -12.01 10.37 -13.57
CA ALA A 326 -12.27 11.77 -13.88
C ALA A 326 -13.12 11.98 -15.14
N ARG A 327 -12.89 11.19 -16.20
CA ARG A 327 -13.65 11.25 -17.46
C ARG A 327 -15.10 10.76 -17.34
N ALA A 328 -15.42 9.97 -16.32
CA ALA A 328 -16.79 9.56 -16.06
C ALA A 328 -17.66 10.70 -15.50
N TYR A 329 -17.05 11.81 -15.05
CA TYR A 329 -17.77 12.99 -14.58
C TYR A 329 -17.78 14.09 -15.62
N LYS A 330 -18.98 14.64 -15.88
CA LYS A 330 -19.10 15.90 -16.62
C LYS A 330 -18.51 17.05 -15.78
N PRO A 331 -17.69 17.94 -16.37
CA PRO A 331 -17.24 19.17 -15.73
C PRO A 331 -18.39 19.91 -15.03
N LYS A 332 -18.15 20.42 -13.82
CA LYS A 332 -19.15 21.18 -13.04
C LYS A 332 -18.89 22.67 -13.17
N ASP A 333 -19.92 23.47 -12.98
CA ASP A 333 -19.87 24.93 -13.02
C ASP A 333 -19.48 25.56 -11.68
N TRP A 334 -19.70 24.87 -10.55
CA TRP A 334 -19.42 25.39 -9.21
C TRP A 334 -18.26 24.70 -8.46
N GLY A 335 -17.57 23.75 -9.09
CA GLY A 335 -16.46 23.05 -8.45
C GLY A 335 -15.57 22.26 -9.39
N VAL A 336 -14.42 21.85 -8.88
CA VAL A 336 -13.45 20.99 -9.55
C VAL A 336 -13.54 19.57 -9.00
N LEU A 337 -13.41 18.56 -9.86
CA LEU A 337 -13.30 17.18 -9.43
C LEU A 337 -11.86 16.69 -9.51
N VAL A 338 -11.38 16.06 -8.45
CA VAL A 338 -10.05 15.45 -8.39
C VAL A 338 -10.18 13.97 -8.03
N ALA A 339 -9.54 13.12 -8.82
CA ALA A 339 -9.49 11.68 -8.63
C ALA A 339 -8.05 11.23 -8.33
N PRO A 340 -7.72 10.83 -7.08
CA PRO A 340 -6.41 10.29 -6.75
C PRO A 340 -6.16 8.93 -7.42
N THR A 341 -4.90 8.49 -7.46
CA THR A 341 -4.55 7.07 -7.63
C THR A 341 -4.48 6.38 -6.27
N ASN A 342 -4.86 5.11 -6.20
CA ASN A 342 -4.76 4.26 -5.02
C ASN A 342 -3.41 3.50 -5.01
N ARG A 343 -2.30 4.18 -5.31
CA ARG A 343 -1.04 3.61 -5.86
C ARG A 343 -1.18 2.93 -7.23
N ARG A 344 -2.17 2.04 -7.36
CA ARG A 344 -2.49 1.25 -8.54
C ARG A 344 -4.02 1.16 -8.71
N PRO A 345 -4.53 0.78 -9.90
CA PRO A 345 -5.96 0.59 -10.13
C PRO A 345 -6.63 -0.41 -9.16
N ARG A 346 -5.92 -1.45 -8.74
CA ARG A 346 -6.33 -2.32 -7.62
C ARG A 346 -5.88 -1.77 -6.27
N GLY A 347 -4.62 -1.38 -6.18
CA GLY A 347 -4.08 -0.65 -5.03
C GLY A 347 -4.30 -1.35 -3.69
N PHE A 348 -4.59 -0.56 -2.65
CA PHE A 348 -4.80 -1.04 -1.29
C PHE A 348 -6.24 -0.83 -0.80
N ASN A 349 -7.21 -0.84 -1.72
CA ASN A 349 -8.64 -0.60 -1.42
C ASN A 349 -8.91 0.73 -0.68
N TRP A 350 -8.09 1.78 -0.89
CA TRP A 350 -8.17 3.06 -0.18
C TRP A 350 -7.87 3.01 1.33
N GLU A 351 -7.36 1.87 1.80
CA GLU A 351 -6.82 1.70 3.15
C GLU A 351 -5.27 1.71 3.13
N ASP A 352 -4.62 1.60 4.29
CA ASP A 352 -3.16 1.59 4.44
C ASP A 352 -2.47 2.72 3.63
N TRP A 353 -1.67 2.40 2.60
CA TRP A 353 -0.99 3.37 1.75
C TRP A 353 -1.93 4.05 0.74
N GLY A 354 -3.00 3.37 0.32
CA GLY A 354 -4.02 3.96 -0.56
C GLY A 354 -4.76 5.13 0.10
N ARG A 355 -5.00 5.02 1.40
CA ARG A 355 -5.50 6.12 2.25
C ARG A 355 -4.53 7.30 2.25
N MET A 356 -3.23 7.03 2.42
CA MET A 356 -2.22 8.09 2.49
C MET A 356 -2.08 8.81 1.14
N ASP A 357 -2.12 8.09 0.02
CA ASP A 357 -2.16 8.68 -1.32
C ASP A 357 -3.38 9.60 -1.50
N ALA A 358 -4.56 9.16 -1.06
CA ALA A 358 -5.76 9.98 -1.12
C ALA A 358 -5.57 11.29 -0.33
N LEU A 359 -4.93 11.24 0.84
CA LEU A 359 -4.64 12.44 1.64
C LEU A 359 -3.57 13.34 0.99
N GLU A 360 -2.50 12.78 0.41
CA GLU A 360 -1.50 13.56 -0.33
C GLU A 360 -2.14 14.30 -1.51
N VAL A 361 -2.99 13.63 -2.28
CA VAL A 361 -3.70 14.24 -3.41
C VAL A 361 -4.75 15.25 -2.94
N LEU A 362 -5.44 15.01 -1.82
CA LEU A 362 -6.35 15.99 -1.24
C LEU A 362 -5.61 17.28 -0.88
N ASP A 363 -4.43 17.18 -0.29
CA ASP A 363 -3.59 18.35 0.04
C ASP A 363 -3.06 19.05 -1.22
N ILE A 364 -2.67 18.29 -2.25
CA ILE A 364 -2.30 18.85 -3.56
C ILE A 364 -3.49 19.61 -4.16
N ALA A 365 -4.69 19.02 -4.16
CA ALA A 365 -5.89 19.62 -4.70
C ALA A 365 -6.26 20.92 -3.98
N LYS A 366 -6.19 20.93 -2.64
CA LYS A 366 -6.44 22.13 -1.83
C LYS A 366 -5.47 23.26 -2.16
N LYS A 367 -4.18 22.95 -2.30
CA LYS A 367 -3.15 23.95 -2.66
C LYS A 367 -3.31 24.46 -4.10
N GLN A 368 -3.64 23.57 -5.03
CA GLN A 368 -3.68 23.89 -6.46
C GLN A 368 -4.95 24.64 -6.86
N PHE A 369 -6.10 24.25 -6.31
CA PHE A 369 -7.41 24.79 -6.72
C PHE A 369 -8.00 25.79 -5.72
N ASN A 370 -7.39 25.93 -4.53
CA ASN A 370 -7.84 26.81 -3.45
C ASN A 370 -9.38 26.76 -3.25
N PRO A 371 -9.95 25.55 -3.05
CA PRO A 371 -11.38 25.41 -2.91
C PRO A 371 -11.85 26.07 -1.62
N ASP A 372 -13.13 26.39 -1.57
CA ASP A 372 -13.79 26.80 -0.34
C ASP A 372 -13.62 25.69 0.70
N PRO A 373 -12.95 25.96 1.84
CA PRO A 373 -12.65 24.95 2.84
C PRO A 373 -13.92 24.39 3.49
N SER A 374 -15.06 25.05 3.33
CA SER A 374 -16.36 24.55 3.78
C SER A 374 -17.04 23.61 2.78
N ARG A 375 -16.60 23.55 1.51
CA ARG A 375 -17.24 22.80 0.42
C ARG A 375 -16.32 21.76 -0.20
N ILE A 376 -15.90 20.80 0.62
CA ILE A 376 -15.11 19.64 0.21
C ILE A 376 -15.97 18.38 0.39
N TYR A 377 -16.15 17.61 -0.69
CA TYR A 377 -17.03 16.45 -0.73
C TYR A 377 -16.28 15.19 -1.15
N LEU A 378 -16.73 14.02 -0.70
CA LEU A 378 -16.14 12.73 -1.03
C LEU A 378 -17.14 11.82 -1.74
N THR A 379 -16.72 11.16 -2.82
CA THR A 379 -17.56 10.19 -3.52
C THR A 379 -16.73 9.11 -4.20
N GLY A 380 -17.36 8.04 -4.67
CA GLY A 380 -16.72 6.96 -5.39
C GLY A 380 -17.66 5.78 -5.61
N HIS A 381 -17.27 4.90 -6.52
CA HIS A 381 -18.05 3.74 -6.94
C HIS A 381 -17.32 2.42 -6.71
N SER A 382 -18.03 1.36 -6.29
CA SER A 382 -17.46 0.02 -6.06
C SER A 382 -16.37 0.04 -4.97
N MET A 383 -15.12 -0.31 -5.27
CA MET A 383 -13.97 -0.07 -4.37
C MET A 383 -13.85 1.40 -3.96
N GLY A 384 -14.22 2.35 -4.83
CA GLY A 384 -14.31 3.77 -4.49
C GLY A 384 -15.49 4.09 -3.56
N GLY A 385 -16.59 3.33 -3.66
CA GLY A 385 -17.71 3.43 -2.71
C GLY A 385 -17.30 2.94 -1.33
N HIS A 386 -16.51 1.86 -1.26
CA HIS A 386 -15.84 1.42 -0.03
C HIS A 386 -14.88 2.49 0.50
N GLY A 387 -14.01 3.04 -0.35
CA GLY A 387 -13.10 4.13 0.03
C GLY A 387 -13.84 5.36 0.55
N THR A 388 -15.04 5.64 0.01
CA THR A 388 -15.91 6.73 0.48
C THR A 388 -16.44 6.47 1.89
N TRP A 389 -16.91 5.25 2.17
CA TRP A 389 -17.27 4.84 3.52
C TRP A 389 -16.05 4.93 4.46
N PHE A 390 -14.94 4.32 4.09
CA PHE A 390 -13.74 4.25 4.93
C PHE A 390 -13.16 5.64 5.26
N LEU A 391 -12.87 6.47 4.25
CA LEU A 391 -12.30 7.81 4.46
C LEU A 391 -13.31 8.77 5.12
N GLY A 392 -14.61 8.59 4.84
CA GLY A 392 -15.69 9.36 5.48
C GLY A 392 -15.79 9.10 6.99
N ALA A 393 -15.73 7.82 7.41
CA ALA A 393 -15.71 7.47 8.83
C ALA A 393 -14.38 7.81 9.51
N THR A 394 -13.26 7.67 8.80
CA THR A 394 -11.92 7.86 9.36
C THR A 394 -11.55 9.33 9.53
N TYR A 395 -11.95 10.21 8.59
CA TYR A 395 -11.69 11.65 8.63
C TYR A 395 -12.97 12.47 8.49
N PRO A 396 -13.92 12.32 9.42
CA PRO A 396 -15.26 12.89 9.28
C PRO A 396 -15.26 14.43 9.23
N GLU A 397 -14.19 15.06 9.72
CA GLU A 397 -14.03 16.52 9.69
C GLU A 397 -13.62 17.11 8.34
N LYS A 398 -13.07 16.28 7.42
CA LYS A 398 -12.55 16.73 6.12
C LYS A 398 -13.63 16.91 5.06
N TRP A 399 -14.86 16.47 5.34
CA TRP A 399 -15.93 16.37 4.35
C TRP A 399 -17.19 17.10 4.83
N ALA A 400 -17.80 17.89 3.95
CA ALA A 400 -19.12 18.48 4.17
C ALA A 400 -20.21 17.41 4.02
N ALA A 401 -20.05 16.56 3.01
CA ALA A 401 -20.90 15.40 2.76
C ALA A 401 -20.14 14.34 1.96
N ILE A 402 -20.61 13.09 2.05
CA ILE A 402 -20.08 11.95 1.31
C ILE A 402 -21.16 11.26 0.48
N ALA A 403 -20.78 10.65 -0.64
CA ALA A 403 -21.70 9.87 -1.48
C ALA A 403 -21.08 8.53 -1.91
N PRO A 404 -21.17 7.48 -1.07
CA PRO A 404 -20.73 6.14 -1.43
C PRO A 404 -21.71 5.48 -2.42
N SER A 405 -21.20 5.11 -3.60
CA SER A 405 -21.98 4.42 -4.63
C SER A 405 -21.57 2.97 -4.79
N ALA A 406 -22.52 2.04 -4.76
CA ALA A 406 -22.30 0.60 -4.97
C ALA A 406 -21.11 0.00 -4.17
N GLY A 407 -20.90 0.48 -2.93
CA GLY A 407 -19.73 0.16 -2.12
C GLY A 407 -20.03 -0.72 -0.91
N TYR A 408 -19.09 -1.61 -0.55
CA TYR A 408 -19.13 -2.38 0.69
C TYR A 408 -18.49 -1.58 1.84
N PRO A 409 -19.03 -1.62 3.07
CA PRO A 409 -18.54 -0.78 4.15
C PRO A 409 -17.21 -1.28 4.74
N THR A 410 -16.95 -2.59 4.77
CA THR A 410 -15.77 -3.17 5.45
C THR A 410 -15.16 -4.33 4.68
N LEU A 411 -13.82 -4.48 4.76
CA LEU A 411 -13.06 -5.58 4.16
C LEU A 411 -13.28 -6.94 4.88
N ALA A 412 -13.94 -6.94 6.04
CA ALA A 412 -14.37 -8.18 6.69
C ALA A 412 -15.57 -8.83 5.97
N ALA A 413 -16.42 -8.03 5.31
CA ALA A 413 -17.63 -8.51 4.66
C ALA A 413 -17.45 -8.82 3.17
N TYR A 414 -16.47 -8.19 2.50
CA TYR A 414 -16.27 -8.32 1.06
C TYR A 414 -14.83 -8.73 0.71
N GLY A 415 -14.69 -9.88 0.05
CA GLY A 415 -13.39 -10.42 -0.34
C GLY A 415 -12.94 -9.89 -1.70
N SER A 416 -11.73 -9.36 -1.78
CA SER A 416 -11.06 -9.08 -3.07
C SER A 416 -10.05 -10.19 -3.39
N HIS A 417 -9.08 -9.91 -4.27
CA HIS A 417 -7.92 -10.78 -4.50
C HIS A 417 -7.21 -11.19 -3.20
N ASP A 418 -7.15 -10.28 -2.23
CA ASP A 418 -6.47 -10.51 -0.95
C ASP A 418 -7.31 -11.32 0.06
N GLY A 419 -8.53 -11.72 -0.31
CA GLY A 419 -9.49 -12.36 0.61
C GLY A 419 -10.22 -11.36 1.51
N VAL A 420 -10.81 -11.87 2.58
CA VAL A 420 -11.52 -11.12 3.64
C VAL A 420 -10.68 -11.09 4.91
N ILE A 421 -10.95 -10.12 5.78
CA ILE A 421 -10.52 -10.16 7.19
C ILE A 421 -11.50 -11.08 7.94
N PRO A 422 -11.04 -12.05 8.76
CA PRO A 422 -11.97 -12.85 9.57
C PRO A 422 -12.78 -12.00 10.54
N ASP A 423 -14.02 -12.40 10.76
CA ASP A 423 -14.99 -11.70 11.62
C ASP A 423 -14.97 -12.17 13.08
N SER A 424 -14.24 -13.24 13.37
CA SER A 424 -14.20 -13.89 14.68
C SER A 424 -12.86 -14.58 14.95
N ALA A 425 -12.49 -14.63 16.22
CA ALA A 425 -11.28 -15.30 16.69
C ALA A 425 -11.64 -16.60 17.43
N GLY A 426 -10.87 -17.66 17.20
CA GLY A 426 -10.99 -18.94 17.93
C GLY A 426 -10.09 -19.03 19.18
N SER A 427 -9.18 -18.07 19.37
CA SER A 427 -8.18 -18.06 20.43
C SER A 427 -7.74 -16.64 20.83
N PRO A 428 -7.11 -16.45 22.01
CA PRO A 428 -6.57 -15.15 22.40
C PRO A 428 -5.52 -14.59 21.43
N VAL A 429 -4.71 -15.46 20.81
CA VAL A 429 -3.72 -15.04 19.80
C VAL A 429 -4.40 -14.56 18.52
N GLU A 430 -5.41 -15.28 18.02
CA GLU A 430 -6.20 -14.80 16.88
C GLU A 430 -6.89 -13.47 17.18
N ALA A 431 -7.46 -13.30 18.39
CA ALA A 431 -8.08 -12.05 18.79
C ALA A 431 -7.07 -10.88 18.78
N MET A 432 -5.83 -11.13 19.21
CA MET A 432 -4.73 -10.16 19.16
C MET A 432 -4.35 -9.78 17.72
N LEU A 433 -4.27 -10.77 16.82
CA LEU A 433 -3.96 -10.55 15.41
C LEU A 433 -5.09 -9.79 14.69
N LEU A 434 -6.35 -10.19 14.90
CA LEU A 434 -7.51 -9.51 14.33
C LEU A 434 -7.68 -8.08 14.85
N ARG A 435 -7.32 -7.82 16.12
CA ARG A 435 -7.30 -6.46 16.68
C ARG A 435 -6.42 -5.52 15.88
N ALA A 436 -5.33 -6.02 15.28
CA ALA A 436 -4.47 -5.20 14.42
C ALA A 436 -5.18 -4.69 13.15
N SER A 437 -6.28 -5.33 12.75
CA SER A 437 -7.12 -4.95 11.60
C SER A 437 -8.31 -4.05 11.99
N ASN A 438 -8.48 -3.69 13.26
CA ASN A 438 -9.58 -2.81 13.70
C ASN A 438 -9.69 -1.48 12.93
N PRO A 439 -8.62 -0.82 12.47
CA PRO A 439 -8.73 0.37 11.62
C PRO A 439 -9.58 0.15 10.36
N SER A 440 -9.64 -1.07 9.82
CA SER A 440 -10.42 -1.43 8.62
C SER A 440 -11.91 -1.68 8.90
N ASN A 441 -12.34 -1.69 10.17
CA ASN A 441 -13.73 -2.00 10.53
C ASN A 441 -14.60 -0.75 10.59
N VAL A 442 -15.04 -0.27 9.42
CA VAL A 442 -15.91 0.91 9.30
C VAL A 442 -17.21 0.78 10.09
N LEU A 443 -17.77 -0.44 10.24
CA LEU A 443 -19.02 -0.64 10.98
C LEU A 443 -18.89 -0.19 12.44
N ALA A 444 -17.71 -0.36 13.05
CA ALA A 444 -17.43 0.11 14.40
C ALA A 444 -17.38 1.65 14.51
N LEU A 445 -17.06 2.35 13.41
CA LEU A 445 -16.81 3.79 13.35
C LEU A 445 -18.03 4.61 12.88
N THR A 446 -19.18 3.98 12.66
CA THR A 446 -20.36 4.61 12.04
C THR A 446 -20.88 5.86 12.76
N SER A 447 -20.66 6.00 14.07
CA SER A 447 -21.03 7.23 14.80
C SER A 447 -20.35 8.49 14.27
N ASN A 448 -19.18 8.35 13.64
CA ASN A 448 -18.42 9.47 13.09
C ASN A 448 -19.16 10.18 11.94
N TYR A 449 -20.11 9.53 11.27
CA TYR A 449 -20.91 10.17 10.22
C TYR A 449 -21.86 11.26 10.74
N LYS A 450 -22.07 11.38 12.06
CA LYS A 450 -22.94 12.42 12.64
C LYS A 450 -22.55 13.86 12.26
N SER A 451 -21.30 14.09 11.81
CA SER A 451 -20.80 15.43 11.49
C SER A 451 -20.85 15.82 10.01
N LEU A 452 -21.37 14.96 9.14
CA LEU A 452 -21.40 15.18 7.69
C LEU A 452 -22.68 14.59 7.10
N GLY A 453 -23.11 15.08 5.94
CA GLY A 453 -24.24 14.49 5.22
C GLY A 453 -23.86 13.19 4.49
N VAL A 454 -24.75 12.21 4.41
CA VAL A 454 -24.49 10.94 3.70
C VAL A 454 -25.51 10.70 2.59
N TYR A 455 -25.06 10.54 1.34
CA TYR A 455 -25.92 10.12 0.22
C TYR A 455 -25.57 8.70 -0.23
N ILE A 456 -26.46 7.74 -0.03
CA ILE A 456 -26.25 6.35 -0.44
C ILE A 456 -26.90 6.11 -1.81
N ALA A 457 -26.12 5.64 -2.78
CA ALA A 457 -26.61 5.29 -4.12
C ALA A 457 -26.21 3.84 -4.50
N HIS A 458 -27.14 3.06 -5.05
CA HIS A 458 -26.84 1.69 -5.50
C HIS A 458 -27.82 1.25 -6.60
N GLY A 459 -27.40 0.40 -7.53
CA GLY A 459 -28.33 -0.34 -8.40
C GLY A 459 -28.94 -1.56 -7.69
N ASP A 460 -30.25 -1.79 -7.84
CA ASP A 460 -30.94 -2.91 -7.16
C ASP A 460 -30.63 -4.30 -7.75
N ALA A 461 -30.11 -4.35 -8.97
CA ALA A 461 -29.75 -5.56 -9.72
C ALA A 461 -28.24 -5.83 -9.72
N ASP A 462 -27.46 -5.16 -8.87
CA ASP A 462 -26.00 -5.33 -8.78
C ASP A 462 -25.61 -6.74 -8.28
N ARG A 463 -24.95 -7.51 -9.15
CA ARG A 463 -24.44 -8.86 -8.86
C ARG A 463 -22.98 -8.91 -8.42
N THR A 464 -22.26 -7.79 -8.49
CA THR A 464 -20.82 -7.71 -8.15
C THR A 464 -20.64 -7.23 -6.71
N VAL A 465 -21.33 -6.16 -6.34
CA VAL A 465 -21.44 -5.67 -4.96
C VAL A 465 -22.93 -5.61 -4.63
N PRO A 466 -23.50 -6.64 -4.00
CA PRO A 466 -24.93 -6.68 -3.75
C PRO A 466 -25.48 -5.44 -3.03
N VAL A 467 -26.66 -4.97 -3.46
CA VAL A 467 -27.38 -3.84 -2.85
C VAL A 467 -27.65 -4.01 -1.34
N THR A 468 -27.53 -5.23 -0.83
CA THR A 468 -27.65 -5.53 0.61
C THR A 468 -26.67 -4.74 1.47
N TYR A 469 -25.49 -4.35 0.95
CA TYR A 469 -24.56 -3.48 1.67
C TYR A 469 -25.09 -2.05 1.83
N ALA A 470 -25.70 -1.49 0.79
CA ALA A 470 -26.34 -0.17 0.88
C ALA A 470 -27.55 -0.20 1.82
N ARG A 471 -28.37 -1.26 1.76
CA ARG A 471 -29.49 -1.49 2.69
C ARG A 471 -29.01 -1.65 4.14
N GLN A 472 -27.92 -2.39 4.37
CA GLN A 472 -27.32 -2.52 5.70
C GLN A 472 -26.89 -1.16 6.26
N MET A 473 -26.20 -0.35 5.46
CA MET A 473 -25.75 0.97 5.91
C MET A 473 -26.92 1.94 6.13
N ARG A 474 -27.95 1.91 5.29
CA ARG A 474 -29.21 2.63 5.50
C ARG A 474 -29.85 2.24 6.84
N ASP A 475 -29.94 0.95 7.13
CA ASP A 475 -30.57 0.44 8.36
C ASP A 475 -29.74 0.80 9.62
N ILE A 476 -28.41 0.87 9.51
CA ILE A 476 -27.54 1.32 10.60
C ILE A 476 -27.70 2.83 10.82
N LEU A 477 -27.59 3.63 9.76
CA LEU A 477 -27.67 5.09 9.84
C LEU A 477 -29.06 5.56 10.27
N GLY A 478 -30.12 4.92 9.79
CA GLY A 478 -31.51 5.22 10.17
C GLY A 478 -31.81 5.14 11.67
N LYS A 479 -30.94 4.50 12.47
CA LYS A 479 -31.07 4.43 13.94
C LYS A 479 -30.61 5.70 14.66
N PHE A 480 -29.74 6.52 14.06
CA PHE A 480 -29.12 7.65 14.78
C PHE A 480 -28.79 8.88 13.92
N HIS A 481 -28.64 8.74 12.61
CA HIS A 481 -28.21 9.81 11.72
C HIS A 481 -29.43 10.38 10.98
N ARG A 482 -29.63 11.69 11.10
CA ARG A 482 -30.83 12.37 10.57
C ARG A 482 -30.59 13.05 9.23
N ASP A 483 -29.34 13.12 8.79
CA ASP A 483 -28.90 13.87 7.62
C ASP A 483 -28.36 12.94 6.54
N PHE A 484 -29.20 12.00 6.09
CA PHE A 484 -28.83 11.10 5.00
C PHE A 484 -29.95 10.89 4.00
N SER A 485 -29.54 10.59 2.77
CA SER A 485 -30.40 10.22 1.65
C SER A 485 -30.05 8.82 1.15
N TYR A 486 -31.04 8.13 0.59
CA TYR A 486 -30.89 6.77 0.08
C TYR A 486 -31.61 6.65 -1.26
N TYR A 487 -30.92 6.12 -2.28
CA TYR A 487 -31.50 5.88 -3.58
C TYR A 487 -31.04 4.53 -4.17
N GLU A 488 -32.02 3.71 -4.56
CA GLU A 488 -31.82 2.51 -5.36
C GLU A 488 -32.24 2.81 -6.81
N HIS A 489 -31.34 2.59 -7.76
CA HIS A 489 -31.65 2.66 -9.18
C HIS A 489 -32.29 1.34 -9.61
N VAL A 490 -33.57 1.40 -10.02
CA VAL A 490 -34.34 0.22 -10.44
C VAL A 490 -33.76 -0.35 -11.73
N GLY A 491 -33.44 -1.65 -11.72
CA GLY A 491 -32.75 -2.33 -12.81
C GLY A 491 -31.26 -1.98 -12.93
N GLY A 492 -30.71 -1.16 -12.03
CA GLY A 492 -29.30 -0.77 -12.06
C GLY A 492 -28.41 -1.97 -11.73
N GLU A 493 -27.52 -2.32 -12.65
CA GLU A 493 -26.49 -3.35 -12.43
C GLU A 493 -25.30 -2.78 -11.63
N HIS A 494 -24.12 -3.42 -11.69
CA HIS A 494 -22.92 -2.87 -11.04
C HIS A 494 -22.43 -1.58 -11.70
N TRP A 495 -22.60 -1.45 -13.02
CA TRP A 495 -22.26 -0.23 -13.74
C TRP A 495 -23.31 -0.02 -14.82
N TYR A 496 -24.00 1.12 -14.77
CA TYR A 496 -25.13 1.42 -15.66
C TYR A 496 -25.00 2.82 -16.30
N GLY A 497 -23.76 3.22 -16.60
CA GLY A 497 -23.43 4.49 -17.24
C GLY A 497 -22.78 5.50 -16.31
N ASP A 498 -22.51 6.70 -16.83
CA ASP A 498 -21.90 7.82 -16.08
C ASP A 498 -22.68 8.16 -14.82
N ILE A 499 -24.00 8.01 -14.83
CA ILE A 499 -24.86 8.21 -13.65
C ILE A 499 -24.51 7.33 -12.44
N SER A 500 -23.75 6.24 -12.60
CA SER A 500 -23.25 5.43 -11.48
C SER A 500 -22.31 6.23 -10.56
N VAL A 501 -21.72 7.30 -11.09
CA VAL A 501 -20.81 8.23 -10.38
C VAL A 501 -21.23 9.69 -10.50
N ASP A 502 -21.89 10.08 -11.60
CA ASP A 502 -22.24 11.46 -11.94
C ASP A 502 -23.75 11.75 -11.80
N TRP A 503 -24.39 11.17 -10.78
CA TRP A 503 -25.82 11.31 -10.50
C TRP A 503 -26.18 12.73 -10.02
N PRO A 504 -27.01 13.51 -10.73
CA PRO A 504 -27.27 14.91 -10.38
C PRO A 504 -27.78 15.14 -8.95
N PRO A 505 -28.68 14.30 -8.37
CA PRO A 505 -29.07 14.43 -6.96
C PRO A 505 -27.95 14.32 -5.94
N ILE A 506 -26.83 13.64 -6.23
CA ILE A 506 -25.64 13.66 -5.34
C ILE A 506 -25.06 15.07 -5.29
N PHE A 507 -24.88 15.72 -6.44
CA PHE A 507 -24.33 17.08 -6.50
C PHE A 507 -25.30 18.13 -5.97
N ASN A 508 -26.61 17.91 -6.15
CA ASN A 508 -27.62 18.70 -5.47
C ASN A 508 -27.47 18.54 -3.96
N PHE A 509 -27.41 17.31 -3.43
CA PHE A 509 -27.17 17.03 -2.01
C PHE A 509 -25.93 17.77 -1.50
N PHE A 510 -24.80 17.68 -2.21
CA PHE A 510 -23.58 18.40 -1.84
C PHE A 510 -23.77 19.92 -1.75
N SER A 511 -24.51 20.55 -2.67
CA SER A 511 -24.61 22.02 -2.75
C SER A 511 -25.17 22.73 -1.50
N TRP A 512 -25.92 22.04 -0.63
CA TRP A 512 -26.47 22.58 0.62
C TRP A 512 -25.77 22.06 1.89
N HIS A 513 -24.67 21.30 1.75
CA HIS A 513 -23.85 20.84 2.87
C HIS A 513 -22.54 21.62 2.97
N TYR A 514 -22.16 21.95 4.21
CA TYR A 514 -20.98 22.75 4.53
C TYR A 514 -20.25 22.20 5.76
N ILE A 515 -18.93 22.20 5.73
CA ILE A 515 -18.11 21.96 6.93
C ILE A 515 -18.28 23.15 7.88
N PRO A 516 -18.78 22.96 9.11
CA PRO A 516 -18.92 24.05 10.07
C PRO A 516 -17.54 24.56 10.51
N LYS A 517 -17.48 25.83 10.92
CA LYS A 517 -16.28 26.36 11.59
C LYS A 517 -16.09 25.66 12.93
N ASP A 518 -14.87 25.26 13.27
CA ASP A 518 -14.60 24.50 14.50
C ASP A 518 -15.10 25.23 15.76
N THR A 519 -15.02 26.57 15.80
CA THR A 519 -15.52 27.41 16.90
C THR A 519 -17.04 27.37 17.10
N THR A 520 -17.80 26.79 16.17
CA THR A 520 -19.25 26.62 16.24
C THR A 520 -19.68 25.21 16.60
N VAL A 521 -18.76 24.24 16.57
CA VAL A 521 -19.04 22.85 16.92
C VAL A 521 -18.93 22.69 18.42
N THR A 522 -20.05 22.50 19.10
CA THR A 522 -20.11 22.36 20.56
C THR A 522 -20.19 20.92 21.03
N ALA A 523 -20.32 19.94 20.13
CA ALA A 523 -20.43 18.53 20.47
C ALA A 523 -19.58 17.67 19.53
N ILE A 524 -18.88 16.69 20.11
CA ILE A 524 -18.04 15.72 19.41
C ILE A 524 -18.52 14.32 19.81
N ASP A 525 -18.66 13.43 18.82
CA ASP A 525 -18.86 11.99 19.00
C ASP A 525 -17.92 11.28 18.02
N PHE A 526 -16.70 10.99 18.49
CA PHE A 526 -15.61 10.52 17.65
C PHE A 526 -15.05 9.20 18.15
N LYS A 527 -14.88 8.26 17.22
CA LYS A 527 -14.26 6.97 17.48
C LYS A 527 -13.10 6.72 16.52
N THR A 528 -12.01 6.18 17.05
CA THR A 528 -10.84 5.75 16.25
C THR A 528 -10.27 4.45 16.79
N ALA A 529 -9.81 3.56 15.92
CA ALA A 529 -9.08 2.36 16.33
C ALA A 529 -7.59 2.66 16.57
N ASN A 530 -6.99 3.55 15.79
CA ASN A 530 -5.57 3.85 15.85
C ASN A 530 -5.35 5.37 15.69
N PRO A 531 -4.87 6.07 16.72
CA PRO A 531 -4.49 7.49 16.62
C PRO A 531 -3.53 7.80 15.47
N GLY A 532 -2.68 6.85 15.08
CA GLY A 532 -1.76 7.01 13.94
C GLY A 532 -2.43 6.94 12.56
N VAL A 533 -3.70 6.52 12.50
CA VAL A 533 -4.54 6.60 11.31
C VAL A 533 -5.38 7.87 11.36
N SER A 534 -6.08 8.11 12.47
CA SER A 534 -6.87 9.32 12.72
C SER A 534 -6.96 9.56 14.23
N SER A 535 -6.47 10.70 14.71
CA SER A 535 -6.36 11.00 16.13
C SER A 535 -7.34 12.05 16.61
N SER A 536 -7.84 12.93 15.74
CA SER A 536 -8.62 14.10 16.15
C SER A 536 -9.94 14.22 15.41
N MET A 537 -10.87 14.87 16.09
CA MET A 537 -12.06 15.44 15.50
C MET A 537 -12.23 16.86 16.05
N ARG A 538 -12.10 17.87 15.18
CA ARG A 538 -12.28 19.28 15.54
C ARG A 538 -11.35 19.68 16.69
N TRP A 539 -11.91 20.12 17.81
CA TRP A 539 -11.18 20.64 18.97
C TRP A 539 -10.74 19.56 19.97
N ALA A 540 -10.96 18.27 19.70
CA ALA A 540 -10.52 17.20 20.61
C ALA A 540 -9.76 16.08 19.88
N GLY A 541 -8.80 15.46 20.56
CA GLY A 541 -7.99 14.39 19.99
C GLY A 541 -7.52 13.34 20.98
N VAL A 542 -7.50 12.08 20.54
CA VAL A 542 -6.94 10.93 21.24
C VAL A 542 -5.45 10.85 20.88
N GLN A 543 -4.58 11.18 21.83
CA GLN A 543 -3.13 11.18 21.62
C GLN A 543 -2.50 9.83 21.95
N GLN A 544 -3.00 9.17 22.99
CA GLN A 544 -2.57 7.84 23.45
C GLN A 544 -3.76 7.02 23.92
N GLN A 545 -3.70 5.70 23.72
CA GLN A 545 -4.74 4.74 24.13
C GLN A 545 -4.34 4.02 25.43
N LEU A 546 -5.31 3.54 26.19
CA LEU A 546 -5.03 2.65 27.34
C LEU A 546 -4.68 1.23 26.86
N ASN A 547 -5.37 0.75 25.83
CA ASN A 547 -5.12 -0.49 25.12
C ASN A 547 -4.98 -0.19 23.62
N ALA A 548 -3.80 -0.49 23.06
CA ALA A 548 -3.51 -0.25 21.66
C ALA A 548 -4.49 -0.98 20.73
N LEU A 549 -4.98 -0.26 19.73
CA LEU A 549 -5.85 -0.75 18.66
C LEU A 549 -7.23 -1.28 19.09
N LYS A 550 -7.60 -1.20 20.37
CA LYS A 550 -9.02 -1.18 20.74
C LYS A 550 -9.60 0.18 20.36
N TYR A 551 -10.90 0.25 20.08
CA TYR A 551 -11.53 1.51 19.71
C TYR A 551 -11.48 2.50 20.89
N SER A 552 -10.94 3.69 20.66
CA SER A 552 -11.09 4.84 21.54
C SER A 552 -12.31 5.63 21.14
N HIS A 553 -13.09 6.09 22.10
CA HIS A 553 -14.32 6.86 21.88
C HIS A 553 -14.31 8.10 22.76
N ILE A 554 -14.46 9.29 22.17
CA ILE A 554 -14.71 10.53 22.92
C ILE A 554 -16.10 11.07 22.58
N LYS A 555 -16.88 11.39 23.61
CA LYS A 555 -18.19 12.05 23.51
C LYS A 555 -18.17 13.29 24.38
N LEU A 556 -17.87 14.44 23.78
CA LEU A 556 -17.59 15.67 24.52
C LEU A 556 -18.53 16.78 24.09
N THR A 557 -18.91 17.63 25.04
CA THR A 557 -19.63 18.88 24.80
C THR A 557 -18.84 20.06 25.34
N SER A 558 -18.96 21.21 24.69
CA SER A 558 -18.35 22.47 25.12
C SER A 558 -19.42 23.58 25.22
N SER A 559 -19.43 24.29 26.35
CA SER A 559 -20.31 25.43 26.59
C SER A 559 -19.47 26.69 26.83
N LYS A 560 -19.55 27.63 25.89
CA LYS A 560 -18.95 28.97 26.06
C LYS A 560 -19.65 29.80 27.12
N LYS A 561 -20.95 29.54 27.35
CA LYS A 561 -21.75 30.25 28.34
C LYS A 561 -21.37 29.83 29.76
N ASP A 562 -21.24 28.53 29.97
CA ASP A 562 -20.97 27.96 31.29
C ASP A 562 -19.46 27.81 31.56
N LEU A 563 -18.63 28.16 30.57
CA LEU A 563 -17.18 27.96 30.59
C LEU A 563 -16.81 26.53 31.00
N GLN A 564 -17.40 25.56 30.31
CA GLN A 564 -17.28 24.15 30.65
C GLN A 564 -17.05 23.28 29.42
N ILE A 565 -16.18 22.28 29.55
CA ILE A 565 -16.11 21.11 28.67
C ILE A 565 -16.48 19.89 29.51
N GLU A 566 -17.38 19.04 29.02
CA GLU A 566 -17.75 17.82 29.73
C GLU A 566 -17.97 16.65 28.80
N GLY A 567 -17.95 15.43 29.33
CA GLY A 567 -18.28 14.26 28.54
C GLY A 567 -17.70 12.94 29.05
N THR A 568 -17.68 11.96 28.15
CA THR A 568 -17.11 10.63 28.43
C THR A 568 -16.05 10.24 27.43
N THR A 569 -15.14 9.39 27.90
CA THR A 569 -14.08 8.77 27.14
C THR A 569 -14.10 7.27 27.33
N ASP A 570 -13.68 6.53 26.32
CA ASP A 570 -13.39 5.10 26.39
C ASP A 570 -12.03 4.84 25.72
N ASN A 571 -11.20 4.03 26.37
CA ASN A 571 -9.86 3.68 25.92
C ASN A 571 -8.96 4.89 25.57
N VAL A 572 -8.99 5.97 26.38
CA VAL A 572 -8.14 7.16 26.20
C VAL A 572 -7.18 7.32 27.38
N ALA A 573 -5.88 7.28 27.11
CA ALA A 573 -4.83 7.51 28.11
C ALA A 573 -4.41 8.99 28.16
N LEU A 574 -4.35 9.64 26.99
CA LEU A 574 -4.01 11.06 26.85
C LEU A 574 -4.95 11.72 25.84
N LEU A 575 -5.67 12.73 26.29
CA LEU A 575 -6.60 13.54 25.50
C LEU A 575 -5.97 14.91 25.23
N SER A 576 -6.14 15.45 24.02
CA SER A 576 -5.83 16.84 23.70
C SER A 576 -7.11 17.65 23.48
N LEU A 577 -7.14 18.89 23.96
CA LEU A 577 -8.24 19.84 23.74
C LEU A 577 -7.70 21.17 23.20
N ASP A 578 -8.13 21.56 22.00
CA ASP A 578 -7.90 22.89 21.44
C ASP A 578 -8.91 23.88 22.04
N LEU A 579 -8.39 24.94 22.67
CA LEU A 579 -9.19 25.91 23.41
C LEU A 579 -9.48 27.21 22.63
N VAL A 580 -9.22 27.25 21.31
CA VAL A 580 -9.45 28.43 20.44
C VAL A 580 -10.87 29.01 20.53
N ALA A 581 -11.84 28.21 20.97
CA ALA A 581 -13.23 28.62 21.15
C ALA A 581 -13.47 29.51 22.39
N PHE A 582 -12.51 29.58 23.33
CA PHE A 582 -12.61 30.30 24.61
C PHE A 582 -11.65 31.50 24.64
N ALA A 583 -12.07 32.57 25.31
CA ALA A 583 -11.25 33.78 25.42
C ALA A 583 -10.08 33.58 26.41
N PRO A 584 -8.92 34.23 26.18
CA PRO A 584 -7.86 34.29 27.18
C PRO A 584 -8.38 34.86 28.52
N GLY A 585 -7.95 34.27 29.64
CA GLY A 585 -8.41 34.55 31.00
C GLY A 585 -9.71 33.84 31.40
N ALA A 586 -10.37 33.11 30.48
CA ALA A 586 -11.55 32.33 30.82
C ALA A 586 -11.19 31.18 31.78
N LYS A 587 -11.96 31.06 32.87
CA LYS A 587 -11.83 29.98 33.85
C LYS A 587 -12.69 28.79 33.41
N LEU A 588 -12.06 27.90 32.66
CA LEU A 588 -12.68 26.72 32.09
C LEU A 588 -12.73 25.60 33.13
N LYS A 589 -13.90 24.97 33.27
CA LYS A 589 -14.08 23.74 34.04
C LYS A 589 -14.16 22.54 33.10
N ILE A 590 -13.35 21.51 33.33
CA ILE A 590 -13.33 20.31 32.48
C ILE A 590 -13.78 19.10 33.30
N VAL A 591 -14.91 18.48 32.93
CA VAL A 591 -15.55 17.38 33.66
C VAL A 591 -15.64 16.13 32.78
N LEU A 592 -14.72 15.19 32.96
CA LEU A 592 -14.66 13.98 32.15
C LEU A 592 -14.95 12.74 33.00
N ASP A 593 -15.73 11.80 32.44
CA ASP A 593 -16.00 10.48 33.01
C ASP A 593 -16.62 10.50 34.42
N GLY A 594 -17.36 11.56 34.75
CA GLY A 594 -17.94 11.78 36.08
C GLY A 594 -16.88 11.93 37.19
N LYS A 595 -15.63 12.23 36.83
CA LYS A 595 -14.52 12.45 37.78
C LYS A 595 -14.48 13.91 38.25
N ALA A 596 -13.61 14.16 39.23
CA ALA A 596 -13.37 15.51 39.75
C ALA A 596 -12.98 16.47 38.61
N PRO A 597 -13.51 17.72 38.59
CA PRO A 597 -13.20 18.66 37.54
C PRO A 597 -11.73 19.07 37.51
N VAL A 598 -11.22 19.35 36.32
CA VAL A 598 -9.95 20.07 36.11
C VAL A 598 -10.27 21.53 35.80
N ASP A 599 -9.90 22.43 36.72
CA ASP A 599 -10.01 23.87 36.49
C ASP A 599 -8.78 24.36 35.72
N TYR A 600 -9.01 25.15 34.66
CA TYR A 600 -7.96 25.69 33.81
C TYR A 600 -8.25 27.14 33.39
N GLU A 601 -7.24 27.99 33.45
CA GLU A 601 -7.33 29.36 32.93
C GLU A 601 -6.73 29.41 31.53
N VAL A 602 -7.55 29.75 30.54
CA VAL A 602 -7.15 29.82 29.12
C VAL A 602 -6.11 30.92 28.93
N LYS A 603 -4.95 30.60 28.35
CA LYS A 603 -3.83 31.55 28.17
C LYS A 603 -3.81 32.19 26.79
N GLY A 604 -4.52 31.63 25.82
CA GLY A 604 -4.44 32.03 24.43
C GLY A 604 -5.03 30.99 23.49
N ASN A 605 -4.57 31.03 22.23
CA ASN A 605 -4.80 29.95 21.28
C ASN A 605 -3.83 28.82 21.61
N GLU A 606 -4.30 27.86 22.40
CA GLU A 606 -3.48 26.75 22.87
C GLU A 606 -4.23 25.42 22.83
N THR A 607 -3.45 24.35 22.77
CA THR A 607 -3.92 22.98 22.99
C THR A 607 -3.41 22.51 24.34
N ILE A 608 -4.32 22.07 25.20
CA ILE A 608 -3.97 21.44 26.48
C ILE A 608 -4.05 19.92 26.38
N TYR A 609 -3.37 19.24 27.30
CA TYR A 609 -3.37 17.78 27.38
C TYR A 609 -3.85 17.34 28.76
N LEU A 610 -4.68 16.32 28.78
CA LEU A 610 -5.23 15.70 29.97
C LEU A 610 -4.85 14.23 29.98
N GLN A 611 -4.24 13.75 31.06
CA GLN A 611 -3.88 12.35 31.24
C GLN A 611 -4.85 11.67 32.20
N ASN A 612 -5.22 10.42 31.88
CA ASN A 612 -6.06 9.58 32.72
C ASN A 612 -5.21 8.52 33.44
N ASP A 613 -5.17 8.61 34.77
CA ASP A 613 -4.47 7.67 35.66
C ASP A 613 -5.34 7.47 36.92
N GLY A 614 -6.59 7.02 36.70
CA GLY A 614 -7.64 6.92 37.72
C GLY A 614 -8.45 8.20 37.94
N ALA A 615 -7.85 9.36 37.63
CA ALA A 615 -8.48 10.67 37.52
C ALA A 615 -7.82 11.48 36.39
N TRP A 616 -8.54 12.46 35.86
CA TRP A 616 -8.04 13.38 34.83
C TRP A 616 -7.22 14.50 35.45
N LYS A 617 -6.05 14.77 34.87
CA LYS A 617 -5.10 15.79 35.33
C LYS A 617 -4.39 16.43 34.15
N LEU A 618 -4.03 17.72 34.27
CA LEU A 618 -3.22 18.41 33.26
C LEU A 618 -1.89 17.68 33.07
N ALA A 619 -1.49 17.54 31.81
CA ALA A 619 -0.27 16.87 31.40
C ALA A 619 0.44 17.67 30.30
N ALA A 620 1.65 17.24 29.97
CA ALA A 620 2.35 17.70 28.77
C ALA A 620 1.86 16.95 27.52
N ALA A 621 2.21 17.46 26.34
CA ALA A 621 2.13 16.69 25.11
C ALA A 621 2.91 15.36 25.23
N PRO A 622 2.50 14.29 24.52
CA PRO A 622 3.21 13.02 24.60
C PRO A 622 4.67 13.22 24.18
N ALA A 623 5.59 12.59 24.91
CA ALA A 623 7.00 12.75 24.60
C ALA A 623 7.29 12.20 23.20
N ALA A 624 8.23 12.81 22.48
CA ALA A 624 8.61 12.37 21.14
C ALA A 624 9.26 10.97 21.11
N THR A 625 9.52 10.35 22.27
CA THR A 625 10.01 8.97 22.44
C THR A 625 8.88 7.97 22.70
N GLU A 626 7.68 8.45 23.05
CA GLU A 626 6.50 7.62 23.30
C GLU A 626 5.70 7.39 22.01
N LYS A 627 4.64 6.59 22.12
CA LYS A 627 3.60 6.48 21.10
C LYS A 627 2.82 7.78 21.04
N ASN A 628 2.54 8.21 19.81
CA ASN A 628 1.75 9.40 19.49
C ASN A 628 1.19 9.23 18.06
N PRO A 629 0.31 10.13 17.55
CA PRO A 629 -0.26 10.00 16.21
C PRO A 629 0.77 9.91 15.06
N GLU A 630 1.91 10.60 15.18
CA GLU A 630 3.00 10.50 14.19
C GLU A 630 3.74 9.17 14.24
N ARG A 631 3.60 8.41 15.34
CA ARG A 631 4.25 7.11 15.55
C ARG A 631 3.51 6.26 16.58
N SER A 632 2.43 5.61 16.16
CA SER A 632 1.56 4.80 17.06
C SER A 632 1.87 3.29 17.01
N GLY A 633 2.75 2.85 16.10
CA GLY A 633 2.68 1.50 15.54
C GLY A 633 1.59 1.40 14.47
N THR A 634 1.37 0.27 13.81
CA THR A 634 1.91 -1.08 14.03
C THR A 634 3.11 -1.39 13.13
N LEU A 635 3.42 -2.67 12.83
CA LEU A 635 4.50 -3.09 11.91
C LEU A 635 4.59 -2.25 10.61
N LYS A 636 3.46 -1.82 10.04
CA LYS A 636 3.42 -1.06 8.79
C LYS A 636 3.86 0.41 8.94
N ASP A 637 3.95 0.94 10.16
CA ASP A 637 4.28 2.35 10.42
C ASP A 637 5.69 2.74 9.91
N ALA A 638 6.65 1.82 9.88
CA ALA A 638 7.98 2.11 9.30
C ALA A 638 7.95 2.30 7.77
N PHE A 639 6.86 1.93 7.08
CA PHE A 639 6.78 1.99 5.62
C PHE A 639 6.25 3.34 5.08
N ARG A 640 5.90 4.31 5.95
CA ARG A 640 5.27 5.58 5.51
C ARG A 640 6.19 6.79 5.43
N ASN A 641 7.49 6.62 5.69
CA ASN A 641 8.45 7.71 5.79
C ASN A 641 9.66 7.46 4.88
N ARG A 642 9.48 7.49 3.55
CA ARG A 642 10.51 7.18 2.54
C ARG A 642 11.36 5.98 2.93
N MET A 643 10.77 4.81 3.13
CA MET A 643 11.48 3.68 3.74
C MET A 643 12.78 3.28 3.00
N VAL A 644 13.75 2.73 3.74
CA VAL A 644 14.98 2.11 3.21
C VAL A 644 15.07 0.68 3.71
N TYR A 645 15.47 -0.24 2.84
CA TYR A 645 15.67 -1.66 3.15
C TYR A 645 17.13 -1.89 3.46
N VAL A 646 17.43 -2.38 4.66
CA VAL A 646 18.80 -2.59 5.15
C VAL A 646 19.02 -4.08 5.39
N TYR A 647 19.83 -4.70 4.55
CA TYR A 647 20.07 -6.15 4.61
C TYR A 647 21.42 -6.49 5.27
N ALA A 648 21.41 -7.60 6.00
CA ALA A 648 22.59 -8.13 6.70
C ALA A 648 23.72 -8.55 5.75
N THR A 649 24.97 -8.25 6.12
CA THR A 649 26.17 -8.77 5.43
C THR A 649 27.03 -9.70 6.29
N GLY A 650 26.68 -9.91 7.56
CA GLY A 650 27.27 -10.90 8.46
C GLY A 650 26.49 -12.22 8.51
N GLY A 651 26.98 -13.19 9.28
CA GLY A 651 26.37 -14.53 9.40
C GLY A 651 26.86 -15.55 8.38
N SER A 652 26.15 -16.67 8.26
CA SER A 652 26.45 -17.73 7.30
C SER A 652 26.23 -17.27 5.86
N ALA A 653 26.69 -18.06 4.87
CA ALA A 653 26.42 -17.75 3.46
C ALA A 653 24.91 -17.72 3.17
N GLU A 654 24.16 -18.66 3.74
CA GLU A 654 22.71 -18.78 3.61
C GLU A 654 21.97 -17.60 4.25
N GLU A 655 22.40 -17.14 5.44
CA GLU A 655 21.79 -15.99 6.11
C GLU A 655 22.00 -14.69 5.32
N ARG A 656 23.22 -14.49 4.78
CA ARG A 656 23.54 -13.33 3.92
C ARG A 656 22.75 -13.36 2.61
N SER A 657 22.67 -14.52 1.96
CA SER A 657 21.86 -14.70 0.76
C SER A 657 20.39 -14.41 1.04
N TRP A 658 19.82 -15.00 2.10
CA TRP A 658 18.43 -14.79 2.46
C TRP A 658 18.11 -13.31 2.71
N ALA A 659 18.96 -12.58 3.45
CA ALA A 659 18.67 -11.18 3.78
C ALA A 659 18.54 -10.30 2.53
N LEU A 660 19.44 -10.48 1.54
CA LEU A 660 19.38 -9.76 0.27
C LEU A 660 18.21 -10.24 -0.61
N GLU A 661 18.00 -11.55 -0.69
CA GLU A 661 16.91 -12.16 -1.47
C GLU A 661 15.53 -11.70 -0.96
N LYS A 662 15.36 -11.65 0.37
CA LYS A 662 14.13 -11.19 1.00
C LYS A 662 13.89 -9.70 0.80
N ALA A 663 14.93 -8.86 0.95
CA ALA A 663 14.83 -7.44 0.67
C ALA A 663 14.46 -7.18 -0.81
N THR A 664 15.03 -7.97 -1.73
CA THR A 664 14.71 -7.90 -3.17
C THR A 664 13.27 -8.32 -3.44
N PHE A 665 12.81 -9.44 -2.84
CA PHE A 665 11.44 -9.91 -2.97
C PHE A 665 10.41 -8.88 -2.49
N ASP A 666 10.69 -8.20 -1.38
CA ASP A 666 9.83 -7.13 -0.88
C ASP A 666 9.84 -5.90 -1.77
N ALA A 667 11.00 -5.55 -2.33
CA ALA A 667 11.12 -4.42 -3.24
C ALA A 667 10.33 -4.67 -4.54
N GLU A 668 10.40 -5.89 -5.07
CA GLU A 668 9.63 -6.33 -6.23
C GLU A 668 8.12 -6.29 -5.96
N SER A 669 7.71 -6.75 -4.77
CA SER A 669 6.32 -6.76 -4.36
C SER A 669 5.78 -5.33 -4.15
N TRP A 670 6.60 -4.45 -3.57
CA TRP A 670 6.28 -3.03 -3.41
C TRP A 670 6.22 -2.29 -4.76
N TYR A 671 7.14 -2.57 -5.68
CA TYR A 671 7.10 -2.03 -7.04
C TYR A 671 5.78 -2.37 -7.74
N TYR A 672 5.41 -3.65 -7.70
CA TYR A 672 4.20 -4.12 -8.37
C TYR A 672 2.93 -3.55 -7.73
N ARG A 673 2.74 -3.77 -6.41
CA ARG A 673 1.51 -3.42 -5.69
C ARG A 673 1.41 -1.93 -5.36
N GLY A 674 2.53 -1.34 -4.94
CA GLY A 674 2.63 0.03 -4.47
C GLY A 674 3.03 1.04 -5.54
N ASN A 675 3.21 0.65 -6.80
CA ASN A 675 3.78 1.54 -7.82
C ASN A 675 5.07 2.23 -7.33
N GLY A 676 5.81 1.54 -6.48
CA GLY A 676 6.78 2.15 -5.59
C GLY A 676 8.22 1.85 -5.96
N ALA A 677 9.13 2.51 -5.27
CA ALA A 677 10.56 2.26 -5.40
C ALA A 677 11.22 2.41 -4.03
N VAL A 678 12.18 1.53 -3.73
CA VAL A 678 12.87 1.52 -2.44
C VAL A 678 14.38 1.47 -2.65
N ASP A 679 15.10 2.10 -1.73
CA ASP A 679 16.55 1.90 -1.64
C ASP A 679 16.83 0.61 -0.89
N ILE A 680 17.71 -0.22 -1.46
CA ILE A 680 18.22 -1.44 -0.83
C ILE A 680 19.70 -1.20 -0.53
N VAL A 681 20.06 -1.23 0.74
CA VAL A 681 21.37 -0.83 1.27
C VAL A 681 21.94 -1.95 2.12
N ALA A 682 23.23 -2.24 1.95
CA ALA A 682 23.91 -3.17 2.84
C ALA A 682 24.09 -2.53 4.22
N ASP A 683 23.94 -3.29 5.30
CA ASP A 683 24.13 -2.82 6.68
C ASP A 683 25.49 -2.12 6.94
N LYS A 684 26.56 -2.56 6.29
CA LYS A 684 27.90 -1.95 6.36
C LYS A 684 27.97 -0.56 5.72
N ASP A 685 27.10 -0.29 4.75
CA ASP A 685 27.01 0.98 4.02
C ASP A 685 25.89 1.87 4.60
N PHE A 686 25.16 1.37 5.60
CA PHE A 686 24.07 2.10 6.25
C PHE A 686 24.59 3.04 7.35
N ASP A 687 24.25 4.32 7.19
CA ASP A 687 24.48 5.40 8.14
C ASP A 687 23.15 6.07 8.50
N PRO A 688 22.69 5.99 9.77
CA PRO A 688 21.45 6.63 10.21
C PRO A 688 21.33 8.12 9.85
N GLN A 689 22.44 8.85 9.79
CA GLN A 689 22.46 10.28 9.46
C GLN A 689 22.19 10.54 7.97
N GLN A 690 22.69 9.69 7.07
CA GLN A 690 22.40 9.79 5.62
C GLN A 690 20.93 9.47 5.31
N PHE A 691 20.31 8.62 6.14
CA PHE A 691 18.90 8.22 6.03
C PHE A 691 18.06 8.84 7.16
N LYS A 692 18.32 10.12 7.50
CA LYS A 692 17.61 10.85 8.54
C LYS A 692 16.10 10.86 8.29
N ASP A 693 15.33 10.63 9.36
CA ASP A 693 13.86 10.62 9.36
C ASP A 693 13.19 9.64 8.37
N ARG A 694 13.97 8.74 7.75
CA ARG A 694 13.45 7.64 6.94
C ARG A 694 13.09 6.45 7.82
N GLY A 695 11.98 5.78 7.50
CA GLY A 695 11.68 4.47 8.06
C GLY A 695 12.71 3.44 7.61
N VAL A 696 13.04 2.47 8.47
CA VAL A 696 14.03 1.44 8.16
C VAL A 696 13.37 0.07 8.23
N ILE A 697 13.52 -0.74 7.20
CA ILE A 697 13.15 -2.15 7.22
C ILE A 697 14.44 -2.97 7.30
N LEU A 698 14.65 -3.64 8.43
CA LEU A 698 15.87 -4.38 8.74
C LEU A 698 15.68 -5.86 8.43
N TYR A 699 16.58 -6.43 7.60
CA TYR A 699 16.60 -7.85 7.27
C TYR A 699 17.83 -8.51 7.90
N GLY A 700 17.61 -9.51 8.74
CA GLY A 700 18.65 -10.19 9.52
C GLY A 700 18.41 -10.05 11.02
N ASN A 701 19.40 -10.42 11.82
CA ASN A 701 19.33 -10.46 13.28
C ASN A 701 20.54 -9.75 13.91
N LYS A 702 20.59 -9.69 15.25
CA LYS A 702 21.66 -8.98 15.98
C LYS A 702 23.07 -9.49 15.65
N ASN A 703 23.23 -10.78 15.35
CA ASN A 703 24.53 -11.34 15.01
C ASN A 703 24.92 -11.13 13.55
N THR A 704 23.94 -10.91 12.66
CA THR A 704 24.18 -10.85 11.21
C THR A 704 24.13 -9.43 10.64
N ASN A 705 23.42 -8.51 11.28
CA ASN A 705 23.18 -7.17 10.76
C ASN A 705 23.89 -6.07 11.57
N LEU A 706 24.89 -5.41 10.97
CA LEU A 706 25.70 -4.36 11.59
C LEU A 706 24.91 -3.08 11.94
N ALA A 707 23.72 -2.89 11.37
CA ALA A 707 22.85 -1.76 11.70
C ALA A 707 21.98 -2.02 12.94
N TRP A 708 21.94 -3.25 13.48
CA TRP A 708 21.09 -3.61 14.61
C TRP A 708 21.33 -2.70 15.83
N ASP A 709 22.55 -2.66 16.36
CA ASP A 709 22.84 -1.88 17.57
C ASP A 709 22.83 -0.36 17.30
N LYS A 710 22.98 0.08 16.05
CA LYS A 710 22.81 1.50 15.68
C LYS A 710 21.36 1.96 15.83
N LEU A 711 20.40 1.06 15.63
CA LEU A 711 18.97 1.36 15.53
C LEU A 711 18.15 0.87 16.73
N LEU A 712 18.54 -0.27 17.31
CA LEU A 712 17.73 -1.06 18.24
C LEU A 712 18.41 -1.29 19.60
N LYS A 713 19.42 -0.48 19.96
CA LYS A 713 20.17 -0.61 21.22
C LYS A 713 19.27 -0.72 22.47
N ASN A 714 18.18 0.04 22.49
CA ASN A 714 17.24 0.10 23.61
C ASN A 714 15.96 -0.70 23.36
N CYS A 715 15.90 -1.49 22.28
CA CYS A 715 14.73 -2.29 21.97
C CYS A 715 14.60 -3.44 22.99
N PRO A 716 13.41 -3.67 23.56
CA PRO A 716 13.19 -4.78 24.50
C PRO A 716 13.10 -6.14 23.79
N VAL A 717 13.19 -6.16 22.45
CA VAL A 717 13.20 -7.36 21.62
C VAL A 717 14.58 -7.53 20.99
N THR A 718 15.20 -8.69 21.18
CA THR A 718 16.44 -9.08 20.51
C THR A 718 16.26 -10.40 19.81
N VAL A 719 16.48 -10.41 18.49
CA VAL A 719 16.60 -11.65 17.71
C VAL A 719 18.08 -11.92 17.48
N ALA A 720 18.53 -13.13 17.80
CA ALA A 720 19.90 -13.58 17.65
C ALA A 720 19.91 -15.00 17.05
N SER A 721 21.07 -15.47 16.62
CA SER A 721 21.20 -16.86 16.17
C SER A 721 20.80 -17.82 17.30
N GLY A 722 19.83 -18.69 17.03
CA GLY A 722 19.30 -19.69 17.96
C GLY A 722 18.34 -19.19 19.06
N LYS A 723 18.04 -17.89 19.16
CA LYS A 723 17.11 -17.40 20.20
C LYS A 723 16.47 -16.04 19.91
N ILE A 724 15.31 -15.81 20.54
CA ILE A 724 14.64 -14.51 20.62
C ILE A 724 14.43 -14.17 22.10
N GLU A 725 14.72 -12.94 22.49
CA GLU A 725 14.49 -12.40 23.84
C GLU A 725 13.49 -11.24 23.77
N VAL A 726 12.51 -11.22 24.67
CA VAL A 726 11.47 -10.19 24.77
C VAL A 726 11.23 -9.86 26.24
N GLY A 727 11.63 -8.67 26.70
CA GLY A 727 11.34 -8.22 28.07
C GLY A 727 11.76 -9.22 29.15
N GLY A 728 12.86 -9.95 28.96
CA GLY A 728 13.34 -11.00 29.87
C GLY A 728 12.81 -12.42 29.60
N LYS A 729 11.76 -12.61 28.78
CA LYS A 729 11.34 -13.94 28.30
C LYS A 729 12.23 -14.37 27.14
N GLN A 730 12.67 -15.64 27.15
CA GLN A 730 13.51 -16.22 26.10
C GLN A 730 12.79 -17.34 25.36
N PHE A 731 12.93 -17.35 24.04
CA PHE A 731 12.52 -18.42 23.14
C PHE A 731 13.76 -18.97 22.45
N ALA A 732 14.05 -20.26 22.58
CA ALA A 732 15.21 -20.90 21.97
C ALA A 732 14.78 -21.78 20.78
N GLY A 733 15.58 -21.78 19.72
CA GLY A 733 15.33 -22.54 18.49
C GLY A 733 15.97 -21.87 17.28
N ASN A 734 16.35 -22.66 16.27
CA ASN A 734 16.94 -22.16 15.00
C ASN A 734 15.88 -21.95 13.90
N ASP A 735 14.61 -22.17 14.24
CA ASP A 735 13.44 -22.16 13.37
C ASP A 735 12.44 -21.06 13.75
N LEU A 736 12.82 -20.13 14.62
CA LEU A 736 11.98 -19.03 15.06
C LEU A 736 12.15 -17.82 14.15
N ALA A 737 11.05 -17.13 13.89
CA ALA A 737 10.94 -15.90 13.13
C ALA A 737 10.31 -14.80 13.98
N ALA A 738 10.61 -13.54 13.65
CA ALA A 738 9.94 -12.40 14.25
C ALA A 738 9.66 -11.30 13.22
N TYR A 739 8.47 -10.72 13.36
CA TYR A 739 8.13 -9.40 12.83
C TYR A 739 7.93 -8.46 14.00
N PHE A 740 8.65 -7.34 14.05
CA PHE A 740 8.37 -6.32 15.04
C PHE A 740 8.74 -4.92 14.59
N ILE A 741 8.24 -3.93 15.31
CA ILE A 741 8.55 -2.51 15.10
C ILE A 741 9.09 -1.86 16.38
N TYR A 742 10.00 -0.91 16.23
CA TYR A 742 10.50 -0.08 17.32
C TYR A 742 10.79 1.35 16.84
N PRO A 743 10.62 2.40 17.66
CA PRO A 743 10.91 3.77 17.25
C PRO A 743 12.40 3.96 16.97
N ARG A 744 12.73 4.77 15.96
CA ARG A 744 14.10 5.24 15.78
C ARG A 744 14.44 6.23 16.89
N SER A 745 15.49 5.96 17.65
CA SER A 745 15.95 6.86 18.72
C SER A 745 16.48 8.21 18.20
N ASP A 746 16.89 8.27 16.92
CA ASP A 746 17.41 9.45 16.26
C ASP A 746 16.35 10.22 15.42
N SER A 747 15.08 9.81 15.48
CA SER A 747 13.98 10.48 14.76
C SER A 747 12.74 10.64 15.63
N LYS A 748 12.03 11.75 15.43
CA LYS A 748 10.74 12.01 16.10
C LYS A 748 9.54 11.34 15.40
N ARG A 749 9.71 10.89 14.16
CA ARG A 749 8.62 10.36 13.31
C ARG A 749 8.89 8.96 12.73
N ALA A 750 10.15 8.60 12.55
CA ALA A 750 10.49 7.34 11.90
C ALA A 750 10.57 6.17 12.88
N SER A 751 10.35 4.97 12.33
CA SER A 751 10.38 3.68 13.03
C SER A 751 11.25 2.69 12.28
N VAL A 752 11.64 1.62 12.96
CA VAL A 752 12.37 0.49 12.42
C VAL A 752 11.46 -0.72 12.47
N THR A 753 11.15 -1.30 11.32
CA THR A 753 10.51 -2.62 11.23
C THR A 753 11.58 -3.68 10.98
N VAL A 754 11.48 -4.79 11.69
CA VAL A 754 12.45 -5.88 11.64
C VAL A 754 11.78 -7.13 11.11
N ILE A 755 12.38 -7.70 10.07
CA ILE A 755 12.02 -8.99 9.47
C ILE A 755 13.20 -9.93 9.73
N SER A 756 13.02 -10.86 10.66
CA SER A 756 14.15 -11.59 11.24
C SER A 756 13.86 -13.06 11.50
N GLY A 757 14.94 -13.83 11.65
CA GLY A 757 14.92 -15.23 12.04
C GLY A 757 16.15 -15.61 12.85
N THR A 758 16.00 -16.65 13.67
CA THR A 758 17.07 -17.19 14.52
C THR A 758 17.99 -18.17 13.80
N GLY A 759 17.67 -18.52 12.55
CA GLY A 759 18.45 -19.39 11.68
C GLY A 759 17.72 -19.56 10.34
N LYS A 760 18.28 -20.38 9.44
CA LYS A 760 17.77 -20.54 8.07
C LYS A 760 16.26 -20.81 8.01
N ALA A 761 15.75 -21.74 8.81
CA ALA A 761 14.33 -22.11 8.79
C ALA A 761 13.42 -20.96 9.27
N GLY A 762 13.83 -20.24 10.32
CA GLY A 762 13.11 -19.06 10.81
C GLY A 762 13.13 -17.91 9.80
N CYS A 763 14.28 -17.64 9.21
CA CYS A 763 14.43 -16.68 8.12
C CYS A 763 13.49 -17.00 6.95
N GLN A 764 13.45 -18.26 6.49
CA GLN A 764 12.56 -18.69 5.41
C GLN A 764 11.07 -18.62 5.81
N ALA A 765 10.74 -18.85 7.08
CA ALA A 765 9.39 -18.63 7.60
C ALA A 765 9.01 -17.14 7.62
N ALA A 766 9.98 -16.22 7.67
CA ALA A 766 9.73 -14.79 7.53
C ALA A 766 9.60 -14.33 6.06
N ASN A 767 9.52 -15.25 5.08
CA ASN A 767 9.42 -14.87 3.67
C ASN A 767 8.07 -14.27 3.27
N ALA A 768 6.98 -14.61 3.95
CA ALA A 768 5.66 -14.09 3.60
C ALA A 768 5.61 -12.56 3.78
N ASN A 769 5.09 -11.86 2.76
CA ASN A 769 5.01 -10.40 2.75
C ASN A 769 3.56 -9.88 2.75
N GLN A 770 2.67 -10.58 3.46
CA GLN A 770 1.24 -10.22 3.60
C GLN A 770 1.01 -8.83 4.21
N TYR A 771 2.03 -8.21 4.81
CA TYR A 771 1.96 -6.81 5.22
C TYR A 771 1.77 -5.85 4.03
N PHE A 772 2.01 -6.28 2.78
CA PHE A 772 1.63 -5.54 1.57
C PHE A 772 0.19 -5.79 1.09
N SER A 773 -0.63 -6.54 1.82
CA SER A 773 -2.06 -6.62 1.54
C SER A 773 -2.81 -5.50 2.26
N GLY A 774 -3.74 -4.83 1.58
CA GLY A 774 -4.55 -3.78 2.22
C GLY A 774 -5.35 -4.35 3.40
N GLY A 775 -5.51 -3.58 4.48
CA GLY A 775 -6.31 -3.99 5.64
C GLY A 775 -5.78 -5.22 6.40
N SER A 776 -4.59 -5.74 6.04
CA SER A 776 -3.96 -6.80 6.83
C SER A 776 -3.38 -6.22 8.11
N GLY A 777 -3.97 -6.59 9.24
CA GLY A 777 -3.48 -6.21 10.56
C GLY A 777 -2.21 -6.97 10.92
N PHE A 778 -1.17 -6.23 11.28
CA PHE A 778 0.02 -6.75 11.95
C PHE A 778 0.17 -6.03 13.28
N PRO A 779 0.42 -6.71 14.40
CA PRO A 779 0.66 -6.10 15.71
C PRO A 779 2.08 -5.50 15.77
N ASP A 780 2.50 -4.97 16.93
CA ASP A 780 3.85 -4.42 17.07
C ASP A 780 4.94 -5.50 17.15
N LEU A 781 4.58 -6.70 17.62
CA LEU A 781 5.44 -7.87 17.72
C LEU A 781 4.65 -9.13 17.40
N MET A 782 5.23 -10.00 16.59
CA MET A 782 4.78 -11.37 16.36
C MET A 782 6.01 -12.30 16.27
N ILE A 783 6.01 -13.37 17.06
CA ILE A 783 7.02 -14.43 17.07
C ILE A 783 6.35 -15.74 16.73
N PHE A 784 6.94 -16.49 15.81
CA PHE A 784 6.40 -17.76 15.33
C PHE A 784 7.51 -18.73 14.93
N SER A 785 7.23 -20.03 14.93
CA SER A 785 8.16 -21.04 14.39
C SER A 785 7.91 -21.30 12.89
N ALA A 786 8.87 -21.90 12.21
CA ALA A 786 8.74 -22.33 10.83
C ALA A 786 7.61 -23.34 10.61
N ASP A 787 7.19 -24.05 11.65
CA ASP A 787 6.08 -24.98 11.59
C ASP A 787 4.73 -24.26 11.45
N MET A 788 4.67 -22.92 11.62
CA MET A 788 3.45 -22.12 11.34
C MET A 788 2.94 -22.34 9.92
N LEU A 789 3.86 -22.55 8.95
CA LEU A 789 3.49 -22.86 7.57
C LEU A 789 2.65 -24.14 7.46
N LYS A 790 2.75 -25.05 8.43
CA LYS A 790 2.00 -26.31 8.48
C LYS A 790 0.82 -26.26 9.44
N ASN A 791 1.05 -25.76 10.65
CA ASN A 791 0.14 -25.90 11.79
C ASN A 791 -0.62 -24.60 12.11
N GLY A 792 -0.35 -23.51 11.38
CA GLY A 792 -1.01 -22.22 11.55
C GLY A 792 -0.79 -21.63 12.93
N ILE A 793 -1.88 -21.09 13.51
CA ILE A 793 -1.87 -20.30 14.74
C ILE A 793 -1.18 -20.97 15.93
N LYS A 794 -1.18 -22.31 16.00
CA LYS A 794 -0.57 -23.10 17.07
C LYS A 794 0.94 -22.88 17.21
N GLU A 795 1.56 -22.28 16.20
CA GLU A 795 3.01 -22.06 16.17
C GLU A 795 3.40 -20.60 16.42
N VAL A 796 2.42 -19.72 16.65
CA VAL A 796 2.68 -18.36 17.14
C VAL A 796 3.03 -18.44 18.63
N LYS A 797 4.27 -18.09 18.95
CA LYS A 797 4.83 -18.17 20.31
C LYS A 797 4.50 -16.94 21.13
N MET A 798 4.43 -15.77 20.49
CA MET A 798 4.06 -14.51 21.15
C MET A 798 3.54 -13.50 20.13
N SER A 799 2.56 -12.69 20.51
CA SER A 799 2.04 -11.59 19.71
C SER A 799 1.51 -10.49 20.61
N GLY A 800 1.68 -9.22 20.24
CA GLY A 800 1.18 -8.13 21.07
C GLY A 800 1.59 -6.73 20.65
N PHE A 801 1.24 -5.79 21.51
CA PHE A 801 1.50 -4.36 21.33
C PHE A 801 2.29 -3.85 22.52
N PHE A 802 3.31 -3.05 22.25
CA PHE A 802 4.05 -2.37 23.31
C PHE A 802 3.18 -1.31 23.99
N GLY A 803 3.54 -0.96 25.23
CA GLY A 803 2.94 0.16 25.94
C GLY A 803 3.18 1.50 25.22
N ASN A 804 2.57 2.58 25.73
CA ASN A 804 2.80 3.93 25.17
C ASN A 804 4.27 4.36 25.28
N ASP A 805 5.04 3.80 26.21
CA ASP A 805 6.49 4.00 26.35
C ASP A 805 7.34 3.00 25.56
N TRP A 806 6.72 2.22 24.66
CA TRP A 806 7.35 1.15 23.88
C TRP A 806 7.93 0.00 24.71
N SER A 807 7.57 -0.11 26.00
CA SER A 807 7.98 -1.22 26.87
C SER A 807 7.11 -2.46 26.69
N VAL A 808 7.68 -3.62 27.08
CA VAL A 808 6.93 -4.87 27.19
C VAL A 808 6.05 -4.87 28.44
N ASP A 809 6.57 -4.36 29.56
CA ASP A 809 5.90 -4.39 30.88
C ASP A 809 4.57 -3.64 30.91
N LYS A 810 4.48 -2.50 30.19
CA LYS A 810 3.22 -1.74 30.04
C LYS A 810 2.46 -2.09 28.76
N GLY A 811 2.92 -3.09 28.01
CA GLY A 811 2.27 -3.57 26.80
C GLY A 811 1.25 -4.69 27.07
N GLU A 812 0.64 -5.18 26.00
CA GLU A 812 -0.30 -6.28 26.04
C GLU A 812 0.15 -7.37 25.07
N PHE A 813 0.52 -8.53 25.61
CA PHE A 813 1.03 -9.66 24.85
C PHE A 813 0.28 -10.93 25.21
N VAL A 814 0.09 -11.78 24.21
CA VAL A 814 -0.46 -13.14 24.32
C VAL A 814 0.52 -14.10 23.67
N GLY A 815 0.55 -15.35 24.11
CA GLY A 815 1.49 -16.34 23.58
C GLY A 815 1.40 -17.65 24.33
N GLN A 816 2.16 -18.63 23.85
CA GLN A 816 2.31 -19.93 24.52
C GLN A 816 3.33 -19.88 25.67
#